data_AF-A0A315A9F4-F1
#
_entry.id   AF-A0A315A9F4-F1
#
_cell.length_a   1.000
_cell.length_b   1.000
_cell.length_c   1.000
_cell.angle_alpha   90.00
_cell.angle_beta   90.00
_cell.angle_gamma   90.00
#
_symmetry.space_group_name_H-M   'P 1'
#
loop_
_entity.id
_entity.type
_entity.pdbx_description
1 polymer ?
#
loop_
_entity_poly.entity_id
_entity_poly.type
_entity_poly.pdbx_seq_one_letter_code
_entity_poly.pdbx_strand_id
1 'polypeptide(L)'
;MMGLARNQSARSGDYLEGMLNDYVGGKAKLKANKSTSARLVTALTCLQFAFAVYATFLLYYMSPSIDLRTKPDFAWATKIAQQWKHFIIPPHIMNHYQESSSLVGAETQPITPSDVCEQEKIDFMQKKSNDAQMIKLKRELYQEVLDFQSKSIGTETLAQLMAMKSKWDLKGPNRPKVTVILNHFKRKTLCAQLDTLLEQTLPFHHVWVLSFGSPNELSLKRIVDSYNDSRISFISSSYDFKYYGRFQMALQTEADLVYILDDDMIPGKKMLQILSHVAGTEKYKNAVLGSIGRILPFRQKDFTFPSYRKFRSKEAGLYLPDPAYDITLDKIVQVDFLSSSWFLSAELVKTLFIETPFTFSTGEDLHLSYQLQKYRNAGSFVLPVDPNDKETWGDSEHRLAYVSETTVIFKDIVQVRDDQWWKALSTGYITQWASMYPQKIDALFYAHSVDEVKALAPLLEKFRSTVGKKAYIAVSGGNYCACEDAATALKWPQLVCKERRFKIFDLAVGALSGVSNSEVVVLQGVYSSMKGLIKIHNPSVVITVADIDPNVKKALKMATETNLNATTLVLLPRPSIPKVLWMADLRTTALPNWNRMRISINIITQNRVHSLTRLLKSLSDAYYLGDEVPISFNMDSKVDEATIRLVSSFNWPHGPKTLKRRIIQGGLIRAVSESWYPSSDDDFGLLLEDDIEVSPYYHLWIKYALLAYHYDPQVSLPELSSISLYTPRLVEVVKERPKWNPTEFFKNIHPNTPYFHQLPCSWGAVFFPKQWREFYVYMNMRFTEDAKKNPVQIPKSRTNGWQASWKKFLIDMMYLRGYVTLYPNFPKQASFSTNHMEPGAHISAKDNVVKHDKSDFEVPLLKEDFRNFLPGGKLPPASRLPSLNLFNQPVSLKGLKAAGAKLGQDVIGCNNATEIVMVDHQTGLPSRCAKF
;
A
#
# COMPACT_ATOMS: atom_id res chain seq x y z
N MET A 1 12.86 -48.07 29.62
CA MET A 1 13.62 -49.13 28.92
C MET A 1 14.26 -48.45 27.71
N MET A 2 15.59 -48.37 27.54
CA MET A 2 16.67 -49.39 27.42
C MET A 2 16.80 -50.00 26.01
N GLY A 3 18.06 -50.20 25.58
CA GLY A 3 18.50 -50.51 24.20
C GLY A 3 18.85 -49.23 23.43
N LEU A 4 20.06 -48.66 23.43
CA LEU A 4 21.42 -49.12 23.77
C LEU A 4 22.10 -50.04 22.73
N ALA A 5 23.02 -49.45 21.95
CA ALA A 5 24.08 -50.13 21.21
C ALA A 5 25.38 -49.31 21.26
N ARG A 6 26.50 -49.95 21.58
CA ARG A 6 27.91 -49.49 21.49
C ARG A 6 28.49 -49.93 20.13
N ASN A 7 29.64 -49.51 19.60
CA ASN A 7 30.84 -48.70 19.98
C ASN A 7 31.44 -48.18 18.62
N GLN A 8 32.62 -47.57 18.36
CA GLN A 8 33.85 -47.01 18.98
C GLN A 8 34.50 -46.13 17.85
N SER A 9 35.56 -45.31 17.94
CA SER A 9 36.45 -44.76 18.99
C SER A 9 37.36 -43.67 18.37
N ALA A 10 38.04 -42.84 19.18
CA ALA A 10 39.28 -42.08 18.87
C ALA A 10 39.21 -41.04 17.70
N ARG A 11 39.57 -39.75 17.83
CA ARG A 11 40.68 -39.12 18.57
C ARG A 11 40.61 -37.58 18.38
N SER A 12 41.07 -36.79 19.38
CA SER A 12 41.60 -35.39 19.32
C SER A 12 40.93 -34.30 18.43
N GLY A 13 40.68 -33.09 18.90
CA GLY A 13 40.90 -32.51 20.25
C GLY A 13 40.88 -30.98 20.24
N ASP A 14 40.31 -30.38 21.28
CA ASP A 14 40.17 -28.92 21.45
C ASP A 14 41.33 -28.25 22.21
N TYR A 15 41.27 -26.92 22.31
CA TYR A 15 42.26 -25.96 22.86
C TYR A 15 43.49 -25.74 21.96
N LEU A 16 44.06 -24.52 21.86
CA LEU A 16 43.88 -23.29 22.65
C LEU A 16 44.17 -22.06 21.75
N GLU A 17 43.52 -20.91 21.99
CA GLU A 17 43.94 -19.62 21.44
C GLU A 17 44.31 -18.67 22.59
N GLY A 18 45.54 -18.13 22.57
CA GLY A 18 46.03 -17.26 23.64
C GLY A 18 47.48 -16.79 23.49
N MET A 19 47.64 -15.47 23.35
CA MET A 19 48.81 -14.64 23.65
C MET A 19 50.22 -15.04 23.15
N LEU A 20 50.71 -14.23 22.20
CA LEU A 20 52.12 -13.78 22.11
C LEU A 20 52.47 -12.92 23.37
N ASN A 21 53.72 -12.79 23.85
CA ASN A 21 54.98 -13.45 23.47
C ASN A 21 56.03 -13.39 24.63
N ASP A 22 57.05 -14.26 24.51
CA ASP A 22 58.47 -14.05 24.85
C ASP A 22 59.03 -13.87 26.29
N TYR A 23 59.89 -14.85 26.62
CA TYR A 23 61.26 -14.75 27.18
C TYR A 23 61.59 -14.74 28.69
N VAL A 24 62.73 -15.39 28.96
CA VAL A 24 63.55 -15.51 30.19
C VAL A 24 62.91 -16.12 31.45
N GLY A 25 63.21 -17.41 31.65
CA GLY A 25 62.95 -18.14 32.89
C GLY A 25 63.90 -17.84 34.06
N GLY A 26 63.65 -18.50 35.20
CA GLY A 26 64.52 -18.51 36.37
C GLY A 26 63.76 -18.48 37.71
N LYS A 27 63.81 -19.57 38.48
CA LYS A 27 63.29 -19.60 39.87
C LYS A 27 64.45 -19.55 40.87
N ALA A 28 64.38 -18.63 41.85
CA ALA A 28 65.21 -18.63 43.06
C ALA A 28 64.36 -18.27 44.30
N LYS A 29 64.86 -18.52 45.52
CA LYS A 29 64.07 -18.55 46.77
C LYS A 29 64.40 -17.39 47.74
N LEU A 30 63.35 -16.86 48.39
CA LEU A 30 63.24 -16.44 49.80
C LEU A 30 64.44 -15.77 50.51
N LYS A 31 64.28 -14.50 50.96
CA LYS A 31 63.96 -14.17 52.38
C LYS A 31 63.77 -12.66 52.70
N ALA A 32 62.69 -12.39 53.46
CA ALA A 32 62.52 -11.46 54.60
C ALA A 32 63.05 -9.99 54.62
N ASN A 33 62.09 -9.06 54.69
CA ASN A 33 61.99 -7.87 55.58
C ASN A 33 63.15 -6.84 55.73
N LYS A 34 62.83 -5.57 55.39
CA LYS A 34 62.63 -4.49 56.39
C LYS A 34 61.92 -3.24 55.80
N SER A 35 61.08 -2.60 56.64
CA SER A 35 60.56 -1.21 56.63
C SER A 35 60.35 -0.41 55.32
N THR A 36 59.10 0.06 55.09
CA THR A 36 58.80 1.41 54.52
C THR A 36 57.29 1.73 54.57
N SER A 37 56.71 1.97 55.75
CA SER A 37 55.26 2.23 55.90
C SER A 37 54.77 3.52 55.22
N ALA A 38 55.63 4.51 54.98
CA ALA A 38 55.26 5.76 54.32
C ALA A 38 54.79 5.56 52.86
N ARG A 39 55.51 4.76 52.06
CA ARG A 39 55.20 4.57 50.62
C ARG A 39 53.88 3.85 50.40
N LEU A 40 53.50 2.91 51.28
CA LEU A 40 52.22 2.21 51.19
C LEU A 40 51.05 3.17 51.45
N VAL A 41 51.19 4.08 52.44
CA VAL A 41 50.18 5.11 52.70
C VAL A 41 50.04 6.03 51.50
N THR A 42 51.12 6.59 50.97
CA THR A 42 51.06 7.47 49.79
C THR A 42 50.43 6.78 48.57
N ALA A 43 50.78 5.51 48.32
CA ALA A 43 50.18 4.73 47.24
C ALA A 43 48.66 4.56 47.44
N LEU A 44 48.22 4.22 48.66
CA LEU A 44 46.80 4.08 48.99
C LEU A 44 46.05 5.43 48.90
N THR A 45 46.65 6.55 49.31
CA THR A 45 46.04 7.88 49.16
C THR A 45 45.89 8.26 47.68
N CYS A 46 46.90 8.02 46.85
CA CYS A 46 46.80 8.23 45.41
C CYS A 46 45.72 7.33 44.76
N LEU A 47 45.60 6.08 45.22
CA LEU A 47 44.63 5.12 44.70
C LEU A 47 43.20 5.48 45.16
N GLN A 48 43.01 5.99 46.38
CA GLN A 48 41.75 6.61 46.83
C GLN A 48 41.41 7.87 46.01
N PHE A 49 42.39 8.73 45.70
CA PHE A 49 42.16 9.93 44.90
C PHE A 49 41.76 9.58 43.45
N ALA A 50 42.41 8.58 42.86
CA ALA A 50 42.03 8.02 41.56
C ALA A 50 40.61 7.41 41.59
N PHE A 51 40.25 6.67 42.65
CA PHE A 51 38.90 6.14 42.83
C PHE A 51 37.86 7.26 43.04
N ALA A 52 38.18 8.33 43.77
CA ALA A 52 37.29 9.46 43.97
C ALA A 52 37.04 10.22 42.65
N VAL A 53 38.08 10.47 41.87
CA VAL A 53 37.94 11.07 40.52
C VAL A 53 37.13 10.14 39.61
N TYR A 54 37.44 8.85 39.57
CA TYR A 54 36.72 7.87 38.75
C TYR A 54 35.24 7.75 39.16
N ALA A 55 34.93 7.67 40.45
CA ALA A 55 33.56 7.63 40.96
C ALA A 55 32.80 8.93 40.70
N THR A 56 33.46 10.10 40.76
CA THR A 56 32.86 11.39 40.41
C THR A 56 32.53 11.45 38.92
N PHE A 57 33.43 10.96 38.06
CA PHE A 57 33.21 10.85 36.62
C PHE A 57 32.09 9.86 36.31
N LEU A 58 32.04 8.71 37.01
CA LEU A 58 31.00 7.70 36.87
C LEU A 58 29.63 8.24 37.28
N LEU A 59 29.53 8.95 38.41
CA LEU A 59 28.29 9.59 38.86
C LEU A 59 27.82 10.70 37.90
N TYR A 60 28.75 11.48 37.33
CA TYR A 60 28.45 12.48 36.30
C TYR A 60 27.88 11.85 35.02
N TYR A 61 28.34 10.65 34.63
CA TYR A 61 27.85 9.93 33.45
C TYR A 61 26.70 8.94 33.71
N MET A 62 26.37 8.62 34.97
CA MET A 62 25.29 7.68 35.33
C MET A 62 24.06 8.34 35.98
N SER A 63 24.08 9.65 36.25
CA SER A 63 22.91 10.36 36.77
C SER A 63 21.84 10.54 35.68
N PRO A 64 20.59 10.11 35.87
CA PRO A 64 19.52 10.30 34.89
C PRO A 64 19.06 11.77 34.85
N SER A 65 18.59 12.22 33.67
CA SER A 65 18.10 13.57 33.42
C SER A 65 16.78 13.86 34.16
N ILE A 66 16.86 14.24 35.44
CA ILE A 66 15.70 14.69 36.22
C ILE A 66 15.46 16.19 35.96
N ASP A 67 14.28 16.51 35.43
CA ASP A 67 13.84 17.89 35.16
C ASP A 67 13.53 18.65 36.48
N LEU A 68 14.31 19.69 36.77
CA LEU A 68 14.10 20.59 37.91
C LEU A 68 14.32 22.06 37.51
N ARG A 69 13.22 22.82 37.55
CA ARG A 69 13.17 24.26 37.21
C ARG A 69 13.75 25.18 38.31
N THR A 70 15.08 25.22 38.49
CA THR A 70 15.78 26.36 39.12
C THR A 70 17.25 26.40 38.72
N LYS A 71 17.78 27.60 38.37
CA LYS A 71 19.21 27.81 38.15
C LYS A 71 19.97 27.93 39.48
N PRO A 72 21.10 27.22 39.69
CA PRO A 72 22.15 27.66 40.60
C PRO A 72 23.07 28.69 39.93
N ASP A 73 23.61 29.62 40.72
CA ASP A 73 24.59 30.62 40.26
C ASP A 73 26.03 30.15 40.52
N PHE A 74 26.93 30.38 39.55
CA PHE A 74 28.32 29.96 39.56
C PHE A 74 29.33 31.12 39.69
N ALA A 75 28.87 32.33 40.05
CA ALA A 75 29.71 33.53 40.24
C ALA A 75 30.95 33.36 41.16
N TRP A 76 31.01 32.31 42.00
CA TRP A 76 32.15 32.00 42.86
C TRP A 76 33.36 31.42 42.10
N ALA A 77 33.12 30.59 41.08
CA ALA A 77 34.20 29.94 40.32
C ALA A 77 35.04 30.96 39.52
N THR A 78 34.37 31.97 38.96
CA THR A 78 35.00 33.03 38.15
C THR A 78 36.01 33.86 38.96
N LYS A 79 35.77 34.08 40.27
CA LYS A 79 36.69 34.85 41.14
C LYS A 79 37.99 34.12 41.43
N ILE A 80 37.96 32.81 41.62
CA ILE A 80 39.17 32.01 41.88
C ILE A 80 40.09 31.99 40.65
N ALA A 81 39.50 31.81 39.46
CA ALA A 81 40.22 31.83 38.19
C ALA A 81 40.93 33.18 37.90
N GLN A 82 40.39 34.30 38.39
CA GLN A 82 41.01 35.62 38.23
C GLN A 82 42.24 35.82 39.14
N GLN A 83 42.30 35.21 40.32
CA GLN A 83 43.43 35.40 41.24
C GLN A 83 44.70 34.61 40.87
N TRP A 84 44.57 33.50 40.12
CA TRP A 84 45.71 32.63 39.77
C TRP A 84 46.55 33.13 38.58
N LYS A 85 46.13 34.20 37.88
CA LYS A 85 46.79 34.65 36.65
C LYS A 85 48.05 35.51 36.83
N HIS A 86 48.48 35.76 38.07
CA HIS A 86 49.51 36.76 38.39
C HIS A 86 50.92 36.23 38.71
N PHE A 87 51.17 34.91 38.71
CA PHE A 87 52.41 34.33 39.28
C PHE A 87 53.34 33.55 38.33
N ILE A 88 53.02 33.40 37.03
CA ILE A 88 53.90 32.69 36.08
C ILE A 88 53.97 33.40 34.72
N ILE A 89 54.98 34.24 34.52
CA ILE A 89 55.78 34.44 33.29
C ILE A 89 56.96 35.40 33.65
N PRO A 90 58.23 35.12 33.25
CA PRO A 90 59.37 36.01 33.54
C PRO A 90 59.47 37.25 32.62
N PRO A 91 60.23 38.29 33.01
CA PRO A 91 60.27 39.56 32.28
C PRO A 91 61.37 39.62 31.21
N HIS A 92 60.97 39.71 29.94
CA HIS A 92 61.64 40.50 28.90
C HIS A 92 60.58 40.90 27.84
N ILE A 93 60.90 41.89 26.99
CA ILE A 93 59.94 42.58 26.11
C ILE A 93 58.90 43.41 26.90
N MET A 94 59.40 44.29 27.78
CA MET A 94 58.74 45.57 28.06
C MET A 94 59.60 46.70 27.48
N ASN A 95 59.35 47.02 26.22
CA ASN A 95 59.60 48.34 25.62
C ASN A 95 58.64 48.50 24.43
N HIS A 96 58.27 49.74 24.09
CA HIS A 96 57.12 50.08 23.22
C HIS A 96 55.74 49.75 23.82
N TYR A 97 55.44 50.39 24.96
CA TYR A 97 54.05 50.71 25.36
C TYR A 97 53.82 52.23 25.38
N GLN A 98 54.51 52.97 24.50
CA GLN A 98 54.53 54.44 24.51
C GLN A 98 54.73 55.07 23.12
N GLU A 99 54.24 54.44 22.04
CA GLU A 99 54.25 55.04 20.70
C GLU A 99 53.15 54.45 19.79
N SER A 100 51.89 54.85 20.01
CA SER A 100 50.75 54.45 19.17
C SER A 100 49.60 55.46 19.10
N SER A 101 49.81 56.70 19.57
CA SER A 101 48.92 57.84 19.38
C SER A 101 49.35 58.77 18.22
N SER A 102 50.33 58.34 17.42
CA SER A 102 51.00 59.17 16.41
C SER A 102 51.57 58.35 15.25
N LEU A 103 50.73 57.57 14.57
CA LEU A 103 51.05 57.01 13.25
C LEU A 103 49.78 56.86 12.39
N VAL A 104 49.21 58.00 11.99
CA VAL A 104 48.32 58.06 10.82
C VAL A 104 49.21 57.88 9.58
N GLY A 105 48.90 56.92 8.72
CA GLY A 105 49.66 56.68 7.49
C GLY A 105 50.52 55.42 7.49
N ALA A 106 49.94 54.27 7.87
CA ALA A 106 50.39 52.97 7.39
C ALA A 106 49.19 52.28 6.72
N GLU A 107 49.27 52.07 5.40
CA GLU A 107 48.21 51.36 4.67
C GLU A 107 48.19 49.90 5.10
N THR A 108 47.12 49.47 5.78
CA THR A 108 46.81 48.04 5.89
C THR A 108 46.51 47.53 4.49
N GLN A 109 47.47 46.88 3.85
CA GLN A 109 47.27 46.21 2.57
C GLN A 109 46.04 45.29 2.69
N PRO A 110 45.10 45.36 1.73
CA PRO A 110 43.92 44.50 1.77
C PRO A 110 44.39 43.04 1.66
N ILE A 111 44.02 42.23 2.66
CA ILE A 111 44.35 40.80 2.68
C ILE A 111 43.74 40.17 1.43
N THR A 112 44.58 39.69 0.52
CA THR A 112 44.12 39.09 -0.73
C THR A 112 43.80 37.61 -0.53
N PRO A 113 42.96 36.98 -1.39
CA PRO A 113 42.77 35.54 -1.34
C PRO A 113 44.10 34.77 -1.41
N SER A 114 45.06 35.23 -2.22
CA SER A 114 46.43 34.68 -2.29
C SER A 114 47.18 34.60 -0.95
N ASP A 115 46.84 35.43 0.04
CA ASP A 115 47.51 35.46 1.35
C ASP A 115 46.87 34.50 2.37
N VAL A 116 45.64 34.02 2.11
CA VAL A 116 44.84 33.19 3.04
C VAL A 116 44.36 31.86 2.47
N CYS A 117 44.48 31.66 1.15
CA CYS A 117 44.00 30.47 0.47
C CYS A 117 44.97 29.29 0.58
N GLU A 118 44.72 28.45 1.59
CA GLU A 118 45.34 27.14 1.70
C GLU A 118 44.85 26.18 0.59
N GLN A 119 45.74 25.32 0.07
CA GLN A 119 45.38 24.28 -0.90
C GLN A 119 45.38 22.89 -0.25
N GLU A 120 44.26 22.16 -0.33
CA GLU A 120 44.18 20.77 0.11
C GLU A 120 44.84 19.82 -0.90
N LYS A 121 46.08 19.39 -0.63
CA LYS A 121 46.77 18.36 -1.45
C LYS A 121 46.23 16.98 -1.14
N ILE A 122 45.90 16.23 -2.20
CA ILE A 122 45.29 14.90 -2.14
C ILE A 122 46.33 13.87 -2.58
N ASP A 123 47.12 13.39 -1.63
CA ASP A 123 48.31 12.55 -1.91
C ASP A 123 47.98 11.08 -2.25
N PHE A 124 46.70 10.74 -2.46
CA PHE A 124 46.27 9.40 -2.88
C PHE A 124 45.59 9.39 -4.26
N MET A 125 45.88 8.36 -5.05
CA MET A 125 45.11 8.06 -6.27
C MET A 125 43.75 7.45 -5.90
N GLN A 126 42.70 7.80 -6.65
CA GLN A 126 41.37 7.20 -6.48
C GLN A 126 41.46 5.68 -6.71
N LYS A 127 41.13 4.90 -5.66
CA LYS A 127 41.27 3.44 -5.66
C LYS A 127 40.21 2.81 -6.58
N LYS A 128 40.61 2.41 -7.79
CA LYS A 128 39.81 1.51 -8.62
C LYS A 128 39.76 0.11 -8.00
N SER A 129 38.62 -0.55 -8.10
CA SER A 129 38.48 -1.96 -7.78
C SER A 129 39.31 -2.81 -8.75
N ASN A 130 39.96 -3.85 -8.24
CA ASN A 130 40.51 -4.95 -9.03
C ASN A 130 39.65 -6.23 -8.93
N ASP A 131 38.57 -6.20 -8.13
CA ASP A 131 37.59 -7.28 -8.04
C ASP A 131 36.69 -7.25 -9.28
N ALA A 132 37.08 -8.03 -10.29
CA ALA A 132 36.39 -8.12 -11.58
C ALA A 132 34.94 -8.62 -11.47
N GLN A 133 34.62 -9.43 -10.43
CA GLN A 133 33.25 -9.84 -10.16
C GLN A 133 32.43 -8.63 -9.72
N MET A 134 32.92 -7.83 -8.78
CA MET A 134 32.24 -6.61 -8.33
C MET A 134 32.05 -5.57 -9.44
N ILE A 135 33.07 -5.34 -10.28
CA ILE A 135 32.94 -4.43 -11.45
C ILE A 135 31.80 -4.89 -12.35
N LYS A 136 31.77 -6.19 -12.71
CA LYS A 136 30.70 -6.77 -13.52
C LYS A 136 29.32 -6.61 -12.86
N LEU A 137 29.18 -7.00 -11.60
CA LEU A 137 27.92 -6.91 -10.86
C LEU A 137 27.38 -5.47 -10.78
N LYS A 138 28.25 -4.48 -10.55
CA LYS A 138 27.87 -3.06 -10.47
C LYS A 138 27.47 -2.49 -11.84
N ARG A 139 28.26 -2.76 -12.88
CA ARG A 139 27.98 -2.27 -14.25
C ARG A 139 26.74 -2.90 -14.87
N GLU A 140 26.48 -4.19 -14.62
CA GLU A 140 25.22 -4.83 -15.01
C GLU A 140 24.01 -4.15 -14.34
N LEU A 141 24.07 -3.93 -13.01
CA LEU A 141 22.97 -3.30 -12.27
C LEU A 141 22.69 -1.85 -12.75
N TYR A 142 23.75 -1.12 -13.12
CA TYR A 142 23.61 0.22 -13.71
C TYR A 142 22.90 0.18 -15.08
N GLN A 143 23.25 -0.78 -15.94
CA GLN A 143 22.56 -0.98 -17.21
C GLN A 143 21.11 -1.43 -17.01
N GLU A 144 20.83 -2.32 -16.07
CA GLU A 144 19.47 -2.76 -15.70
C GLU A 144 18.58 -1.56 -15.29
N VAL A 145 19.14 -0.57 -14.58
CA VAL A 145 18.45 0.68 -14.20
C VAL A 145 18.24 1.60 -15.41
N LEU A 146 19.26 1.83 -16.24
CA LEU A 146 19.15 2.66 -17.46
C LEU A 146 18.13 2.09 -18.45
N ASP A 147 18.13 0.76 -18.66
CA ASP A 147 17.22 0.05 -19.54
C ASP A 147 15.77 0.09 -19.05
N PHE A 148 15.54 0.28 -17.74
CA PHE A 148 14.23 0.52 -17.17
C PHE A 148 13.81 1.99 -17.29
N GLN A 149 14.68 2.93 -16.93
CA GLN A 149 14.37 4.36 -16.91
C GLN A 149 14.16 4.92 -18.32
N SER A 150 14.97 4.51 -19.30
CA SER A 150 14.80 4.89 -20.71
C SER A 150 13.42 4.55 -21.28
N LYS A 151 12.76 3.50 -20.77
CA LYS A 151 11.43 3.02 -21.19
C LYS A 151 10.27 3.60 -20.38
N SER A 152 10.53 4.16 -19.21
CA SER A 152 9.50 4.58 -18.24
C SER A 152 9.44 6.10 -18.01
N ILE A 153 10.60 6.76 -17.98
CA ILE A 153 10.73 8.21 -17.77
C ILE A 153 11.57 8.92 -18.85
N GLY A 154 12.37 8.19 -19.61
CA GLY A 154 13.37 8.73 -20.55
C GLY A 154 14.66 9.18 -19.85
N THR A 155 15.80 8.94 -20.50
CA THR A 155 17.16 9.19 -19.98
C THR A 155 17.96 10.01 -20.99
N GLU A 156 17.84 11.33 -20.92
CA GLU A 156 18.48 12.30 -21.81
C GLU A 156 19.98 12.46 -21.52
N THR A 157 20.79 12.68 -22.56
CA THR A 157 22.18 13.13 -22.45
C THR A 157 22.27 14.62 -22.10
N LEU A 158 23.44 15.10 -21.67
CA LEU A 158 23.62 16.54 -21.37
C LEU A 158 23.24 17.45 -22.55
N ALA A 159 23.60 17.07 -23.78
CA ALA A 159 23.24 17.82 -24.98
C ALA A 159 21.73 17.83 -25.25
N GLN A 160 21.02 16.72 -24.97
CA GLN A 160 19.56 16.64 -25.09
C GLN A 160 18.87 17.49 -24.00
N LEU A 161 19.35 17.42 -22.76
CA LEU A 161 18.86 18.25 -21.65
C LEU A 161 18.97 19.75 -21.94
N MET A 162 20.13 20.20 -22.43
CA MET A 162 20.37 21.62 -22.75
C MET A 162 19.65 22.10 -24.03
N ALA A 163 19.07 21.17 -24.81
CA ALA A 163 18.20 21.47 -25.95
C ALA A 163 16.69 21.49 -25.57
N MET A 164 16.34 21.13 -24.33
CA MET A 164 14.95 21.20 -23.86
C MET A 164 14.50 22.66 -23.70
N LYS A 165 13.19 22.91 -23.86
CA LYS A 165 12.63 24.23 -23.54
C LYS A 165 12.61 24.44 -22.01
N SER A 166 13.54 25.25 -21.51
CA SER A 166 13.51 25.78 -20.15
C SER A 166 12.61 27.03 -20.07
N LYS A 167 12.02 27.29 -18.90
CA LYS A 167 11.33 28.57 -18.60
C LYS A 167 12.32 29.73 -18.42
N TRP A 168 13.57 29.41 -18.08
CA TRP A 168 14.60 30.39 -17.75
C TRP A 168 15.34 30.87 -19.00
N ASP A 169 15.53 32.18 -19.10
CA ASP A 169 16.45 32.77 -20.07
C ASP A 169 17.75 33.12 -19.34
N LEU A 170 18.84 32.42 -19.71
CA LEU A 170 20.14 32.59 -19.07
C LEU A 170 20.86 33.89 -19.48
N LYS A 171 20.41 34.54 -20.57
CA LYS A 171 21.01 35.75 -21.16
C LYS A 171 20.07 36.96 -21.23
N GLY A 172 18.76 36.73 -21.28
CA GLY A 172 17.72 37.76 -21.27
C GLY A 172 17.14 38.05 -19.87
N PRO A 173 15.92 38.64 -19.80
CA PRO A 173 15.40 39.22 -18.55
C PRO A 173 14.88 38.19 -17.54
N ASN A 174 14.42 37.01 -17.97
CA ASN A 174 13.91 35.97 -17.06
C ASN A 174 15.04 35.06 -16.54
N ARG A 175 16.04 35.68 -15.91
CA ARG A 175 17.23 35.01 -15.37
C ARG A 175 16.98 34.52 -13.94
N PRO A 176 17.21 33.23 -13.62
CA PRO A 176 16.97 32.72 -12.27
C PRO A 176 17.93 33.30 -11.25
N LYS A 177 17.42 33.64 -10.08
CA LYS A 177 18.23 33.85 -8.88
C LYS A 177 18.63 32.50 -8.30
N VAL A 178 19.91 32.36 -7.95
CA VAL A 178 20.45 31.17 -7.25
C VAL A 178 21.17 31.59 -5.97
N THR A 179 20.76 31.08 -4.82
CA THR A 179 21.59 31.11 -3.60
C THR A 179 22.40 29.83 -3.52
N VAL A 180 23.72 29.95 -3.40
CA VAL A 180 24.61 28.81 -3.14
C VAL A 180 24.93 28.77 -1.65
N ILE A 181 24.97 27.58 -1.07
CA ILE A 181 25.20 27.35 0.35
C ILE A 181 26.36 26.35 0.50
N LEU A 182 27.47 26.83 1.05
CA LEU A 182 28.70 26.05 1.25
C LEU A 182 28.79 25.66 2.73
N ASN A 183 28.65 24.37 3.05
CA ASN A 183 28.65 23.89 4.43
C ASN A 183 30.06 23.45 4.87
N HIS A 184 30.82 24.35 5.49
CA HIS A 184 32.20 24.10 5.92
C HIS A 184 32.31 23.63 7.37
N PHE A 185 33.18 22.63 7.59
CA PHE A 185 33.54 22.19 8.93
C PHE A 185 35.04 22.09 9.15
N LYS A 186 35.80 21.43 8.24
CA LYS A 186 37.24 21.17 8.45
C LYS A 186 38.11 21.19 7.20
N ARG A 187 37.53 21.19 6.00
CA ARG A 187 38.29 21.18 4.73
C ARG A 187 39.01 22.50 4.46
N LYS A 188 39.93 22.46 3.49
CA LYS A 188 40.74 23.58 2.98
C LYS A 188 40.43 23.84 1.50
N THR A 189 39.16 23.75 1.16
CA THR A 189 38.59 23.80 -0.20
C THR A 189 37.84 25.09 -0.48
N LEU A 190 37.60 25.93 0.54
CA LEU A 190 36.71 27.09 0.46
C LEU A 190 37.10 28.05 -0.67
N CYS A 191 38.39 28.36 -0.83
CA CYS A 191 38.83 29.23 -1.92
C CYS A 191 38.50 28.64 -3.30
N ALA A 192 38.84 27.37 -3.54
CA ALA A 192 38.53 26.72 -4.81
C ALA A 192 37.01 26.66 -5.09
N GLN A 193 36.16 26.57 -4.06
CA GLN A 193 34.71 26.72 -4.22
C GLN A 193 34.30 28.18 -4.53
N LEU A 194 34.90 29.19 -3.89
CA LEU A 194 34.57 30.59 -4.15
C LEU A 194 35.08 31.06 -5.52
N ASP A 195 36.29 30.68 -5.91
CA ASP A 195 36.88 30.93 -7.22
C ASP A 195 35.98 30.38 -8.34
N THR A 196 35.65 29.07 -8.28
CA THR A 196 34.82 28.45 -9.32
C THR A 196 33.36 28.89 -9.29
N LEU A 197 32.88 29.49 -8.20
CA LEU A 197 31.56 30.13 -8.13
C LEU A 197 31.55 31.54 -8.71
N LEU A 198 32.62 32.32 -8.50
CA LEU A 198 32.78 33.66 -9.08
C LEU A 198 32.93 33.59 -10.62
N GLU A 199 33.56 32.54 -11.13
CA GLU A 199 33.73 32.29 -12.57
C GLU A 199 32.54 31.57 -13.25
N GLN A 200 31.39 31.39 -12.59
CA GLN A 200 30.24 30.68 -13.20
C GLN A 200 29.65 31.41 -14.42
N THR A 201 29.36 30.67 -15.49
CA THR A 201 28.70 31.20 -16.69
C THR A 201 27.28 31.73 -16.42
N LEU A 202 26.63 31.21 -15.38
CA LEU A 202 25.50 31.83 -14.70
C LEU A 202 25.95 32.25 -13.29
N PRO A 203 26.17 33.55 -13.02
CA PRO A 203 26.59 34.00 -11.71
C PRO A 203 25.50 33.78 -10.67
N PHE A 204 25.92 33.46 -9.45
CA PHE A 204 25.03 33.34 -8.29
C PHE A 204 24.42 34.70 -7.89
N HIS A 205 23.26 34.64 -7.23
CA HIS A 205 22.66 35.79 -6.55
C HIS A 205 23.35 36.06 -5.21
N HIS A 206 23.56 35.00 -4.42
CA HIS A 206 24.27 35.02 -3.14
C HIS A 206 25.07 33.73 -2.92
N VAL A 207 26.16 33.81 -2.15
CA VAL A 207 26.85 32.64 -1.56
C VAL A 207 26.81 32.77 -0.04
N TRP A 208 26.29 31.75 0.66
CA TRP A 208 26.29 31.67 2.12
C TRP A 208 27.27 30.59 2.56
N VAL A 209 28.37 31.02 3.17
CA VAL A 209 29.40 30.12 3.73
C VAL A 209 29.02 29.85 5.18
N LEU A 210 28.60 28.61 5.46
CA LEU A 210 28.13 28.19 6.78
C LEU A 210 29.26 27.54 7.56
N SER A 211 29.42 27.92 8.82
CA SER A 211 30.47 27.44 9.71
C SER A 211 29.89 27.13 11.10
N PHE A 212 29.31 25.95 11.25
CA PHE A 212 28.57 25.54 12.45
C PHE A 212 29.41 24.60 13.32
N GLY A 213 29.86 25.08 14.47
CA GLY A 213 30.74 24.36 15.40
C GLY A 213 32.15 24.07 14.83
N SER A 214 32.54 24.73 13.74
CA SER A 214 33.82 24.48 13.08
C SER A 214 35.00 24.97 13.94
N PRO A 215 36.06 24.17 14.13
CA PRO A 215 37.30 24.65 14.72
C PRO A 215 38.06 25.63 13.81
N ASN A 216 37.68 25.73 12.53
CA ASN A 216 38.31 26.57 11.51
C ASN A 216 37.55 27.90 11.30
N GLU A 217 36.56 28.24 12.15
CA GLU A 217 35.67 29.40 11.95
C GLU A 217 36.45 30.71 11.64
N LEU A 218 37.54 30.98 12.36
CA LEU A 218 38.34 32.18 12.19
C LEU A 218 39.15 32.21 10.86
N SER A 219 39.60 31.07 10.34
CA SER A 219 40.29 31.02 9.05
C SER A 219 39.31 31.04 7.89
N LEU A 220 38.20 30.29 7.99
CA LEU A 220 37.11 30.33 7.01
C LEU A 220 36.52 31.73 6.87
N LYS A 221 36.37 32.46 7.99
CA LYS A 221 35.94 33.87 7.96
C LYS A 221 36.96 34.76 7.25
N ARG A 222 38.24 34.69 7.60
CA ARG A 222 39.31 35.48 6.94
C ARG A 222 39.37 35.23 5.43
N ILE A 223 39.12 33.99 5.00
CA ILE A 223 38.99 33.65 3.58
C ILE A 223 37.82 34.43 2.97
N VAL A 224 36.60 34.34 3.51
CA VAL A 224 35.44 35.09 2.97
C VAL A 224 35.69 36.60 2.96
N ASP A 225 36.20 37.16 4.06
CA ASP A 225 36.48 38.59 4.18
C ASP A 225 37.51 39.07 3.12
N SER A 226 38.45 38.21 2.69
CA SER A 226 39.46 38.54 1.65
C SER A 226 38.92 38.65 0.22
N TYR A 227 37.78 38.03 -0.10
CA TYR A 227 37.16 38.12 -1.44
C TYR A 227 36.42 39.44 -1.67
N ASN A 228 36.02 40.14 -0.60
CA ASN A 228 35.40 41.47 -0.64
C ASN A 228 34.19 41.62 -1.62
N ASP A 229 33.41 40.56 -1.81
CA ASP A 229 32.19 40.57 -2.65
C ASP A 229 30.95 40.58 -1.76
N SER A 230 30.13 41.62 -1.88
CA SER A 230 28.91 41.85 -1.07
C SER A 230 27.81 40.80 -1.27
N ARG A 231 27.92 39.93 -2.28
CA ARG A 231 27.02 38.79 -2.49
C ARG A 231 27.41 37.57 -1.68
N ILE A 232 28.65 37.50 -1.18
CA ILE A 232 29.16 36.42 -0.33
C ILE A 232 28.90 36.81 1.14
N SER A 233 28.48 35.87 1.97
CA SER A 233 28.21 36.10 3.39
C SER A 233 28.66 34.92 4.24
N PHE A 234 29.40 35.20 5.30
CA PHE A 234 29.82 34.20 6.29
C PHE A 234 28.82 34.13 7.44
N ILE A 235 28.30 32.92 7.73
CA ILE A 235 27.30 32.68 8.77
C ILE A 235 27.82 31.56 9.68
N SER A 236 28.19 31.90 10.91
CA SER A 236 28.72 30.95 11.89
C SER A 236 27.81 30.74 13.09
N SER A 237 28.10 29.67 13.83
CA SER A 237 27.45 29.32 15.10
C SER A 237 28.43 28.51 15.93
N SER A 238 28.55 28.80 17.22
CA SER A 238 29.31 27.94 18.16
C SER A 238 28.63 26.59 18.41
N TYR A 239 27.34 26.47 18.10
CA TYR A 239 26.61 25.20 18.10
C TYR A 239 26.68 24.52 16.72
N ASP A 240 26.99 23.23 16.72
CA ASP A 240 27.06 22.37 15.53
C ASP A 240 25.67 21.81 15.18
N PHE A 241 25.02 22.41 14.17
CA PHE A 241 23.72 21.99 13.63
C PHE A 241 23.76 20.75 12.73
N LYS A 242 24.92 20.10 12.59
CA LYS A 242 25.13 18.90 11.76
C LYS A 242 24.63 19.12 10.32
N TYR A 243 24.33 18.02 9.64
CA TYR A 243 23.97 18.00 8.22
C TYR A 243 22.64 18.69 7.88
N TYR A 244 21.73 18.87 8.85
CA TYR A 244 20.42 19.53 8.61
C TYR A 244 20.51 21.06 8.62
N GLY A 245 21.50 21.66 9.32
CA GLY A 245 21.61 23.11 9.48
C GLY A 245 21.65 23.88 8.15
N ARG A 246 22.35 23.35 7.14
CA ARG A 246 22.41 23.95 5.78
C ARG A 246 21.05 24.02 5.08
N PHE A 247 20.21 23.00 5.25
CA PHE A 247 18.85 22.98 4.71
C PHE A 247 17.89 23.85 5.52
N GLN A 248 18.13 24.02 6.83
CA GLN A 248 17.37 24.97 7.65
C GLN A 248 17.68 26.42 7.26
N MET A 249 18.96 26.74 7.01
CA MET A 249 19.36 28.07 6.52
C MET A 249 18.78 28.36 5.13
N ALA A 250 18.75 27.36 4.24
CA ALA A 250 18.15 27.46 2.91
C ALA A 250 16.66 27.87 2.90
N LEU A 251 15.95 27.82 4.03
CA LEU A 251 14.57 28.31 4.14
C LEU A 251 14.44 29.84 4.11
N GLN A 252 15.55 30.58 4.33
CA GLN A 252 15.57 32.05 4.43
C GLN A 252 15.91 32.76 3.11
N THR A 253 16.11 32.05 2.01
CA THR A 253 16.49 32.67 0.72
C THR A 253 15.29 33.25 -0.04
N GLU A 254 15.53 34.41 -0.66
CA GLU A 254 14.64 35.07 -1.62
C GLU A 254 14.92 34.66 -3.09
N ALA A 255 15.78 33.67 -3.31
CA ALA A 255 16.12 33.16 -4.64
C ALA A 255 15.12 32.12 -5.15
N ASP A 256 14.99 32.00 -6.48
CA ASP A 256 14.13 30.99 -7.13
C ASP A 256 14.61 29.55 -6.86
N LEU A 257 15.94 29.40 -6.81
CA LEU A 257 16.68 28.15 -6.78
C LEU A 257 17.77 28.21 -5.70
N VAL A 258 18.08 27.05 -5.11
CA VAL A 258 19.11 26.90 -4.09
C VAL A 258 20.06 25.78 -4.52
N TYR A 259 21.37 26.01 -4.36
CA TYR A 259 22.40 24.99 -4.52
C TYR A 259 23.12 24.76 -3.19
N ILE A 260 23.08 23.53 -2.67
CA ILE A 260 23.66 23.17 -1.38
C ILE A 260 24.82 22.19 -1.62
N LEU A 261 25.99 22.49 -1.05
CA LEU A 261 27.22 21.73 -1.22
C LEU A 261 27.88 21.37 0.13
N ASP A 262 28.45 20.17 0.19
CA ASP A 262 29.43 19.78 1.21
C ASP A 262 30.79 20.47 0.97
N ASP A 263 31.70 20.42 1.96
CA ASP A 263 33.02 21.04 1.88
C ASP A 263 34.07 20.24 1.07
N ASP A 264 33.67 19.19 0.35
CA ASP A 264 34.52 18.42 -0.57
C ASP A 264 34.13 18.50 -2.06
N MET A 265 33.15 19.34 -2.42
CA MET A 265 32.58 19.39 -3.79
C MET A 265 32.97 20.68 -4.53
N ILE A 266 33.75 20.60 -5.62
CA ILE A 266 34.21 21.79 -6.36
C ILE A 266 33.51 21.88 -7.73
N PRO A 267 32.44 22.68 -7.89
CA PRO A 267 31.63 22.71 -9.11
C PRO A 267 32.36 23.36 -10.29
N GLY A 268 32.28 22.76 -11.48
CA GLY A 268 32.76 23.33 -12.73
C GLY A 268 31.99 24.58 -13.17
N LYS A 269 32.63 25.43 -13.99
CA LYS A 269 32.15 26.79 -14.33
C LYS A 269 30.78 26.86 -15.02
N LYS A 270 30.27 25.76 -15.59
CA LYS A 270 28.97 25.68 -16.28
C LYS A 270 27.85 25.15 -15.38
N MET A 271 28.14 24.73 -14.15
CA MET A 271 27.21 23.98 -13.31
C MET A 271 25.94 24.74 -12.94
N LEU A 272 26.03 26.00 -12.52
CA LEU A 272 24.83 26.78 -12.20
C LEU A 272 23.96 26.99 -13.45
N GLN A 273 24.57 27.17 -14.63
CA GLN A 273 23.85 27.23 -15.91
C GLN A 273 23.10 25.94 -16.21
N ILE A 274 23.75 24.77 -16.10
CA ILE A 274 23.17 23.47 -16.43
C ILE A 274 22.04 23.14 -15.45
N LEU A 275 22.32 23.21 -14.14
CA LEU A 275 21.35 22.92 -13.08
C LEU A 275 20.11 23.81 -13.18
N SER A 276 20.31 25.12 -13.36
CA SER A 276 19.20 26.07 -13.52
C SER A 276 18.39 25.79 -14.78
N HIS A 277 19.05 25.59 -15.92
CA HIS A 277 18.36 25.28 -17.18
C HIS A 277 17.47 24.03 -17.04
N VAL A 278 18.02 22.92 -16.53
CA VAL A 278 17.28 21.66 -16.36
C VAL A 278 16.12 21.82 -15.37
N ALA A 279 16.35 22.45 -14.22
CA ALA A 279 15.29 22.76 -13.24
C ALA A 279 14.22 23.74 -13.75
N GLY A 280 14.46 24.42 -14.88
CA GLY A 280 13.45 25.22 -15.59
C GLY A 280 12.67 24.45 -16.67
N THR A 281 13.03 23.20 -16.99
CA THR A 281 12.30 22.38 -17.98
C THR A 281 11.00 21.82 -17.40
N GLU A 282 10.00 21.61 -18.25
CA GLU A 282 8.70 21.06 -17.84
C GLU A 282 8.83 19.66 -17.18
N LYS A 283 9.81 18.86 -17.61
CA LYS A 283 10.09 17.51 -17.10
C LYS A 283 10.74 17.52 -15.71
N TYR A 284 11.65 18.46 -15.45
CA TYR A 284 12.50 18.45 -14.24
C TYR A 284 12.25 19.59 -13.26
N LYS A 285 11.25 20.46 -13.49
CA LYS A 285 10.85 21.54 -12.56
C LYS A 285 10.43 21.07 -11.15
N ASN A 286 10.03 19.80 -11.00
CA ASN A 286 9.62 19.20 -9.73
C ASN A 286 10.62 18.10 -9.32
N ALA A 287 11.87 18.50 -9.14
CA ALA A 287 12.97 17.61 -8.82
C ALA A 287 13.98 18.26 -7.87
N VAL A 288 14.81 17.41 -7.26
CA VAL A 288 16.15 17.80 -6.79
C VAL A 288 17.18 17.19 -7.74
N LEU A 289 18.12 18.00 -8.21
CA LEU A 289 19.19 17.66 -9.13
C LEU A 289 20.53 17.68 -8.39
N GLY A 290 21.50 16.87 -8.82
CA GLY A 290 22.84 16.86 -8.22
C GLY A 290 23.86 16.12 -9.07
N SER A 291 25.10 16.06 -8.60
CA SER A 291 26.21 15.38 -9.27
C SER A 291 26.57 14.01 -8.69
N ILE A 292 26.05 13.69 -7.49
CA ILE A 292 26.29 12.41 -6.81
C ILE A 292 24.96 11.92 -6.20
N GLY A 293 24.72 10.60 -6.26
CA GLY A 293 23.55 9.99 -5.63
C GLY A 293 23.69 8.49 -5.36
N ARG A 294 22.63 7.91 -4.80
CA ARG A 294 22.54 6.51 -4.38
C ARG A 294 21.22 5.88 -4.79
N ILE A 295 21.32 4.62 -5.21
CA ILE A 295 20.19 3.70 -5.37
C ILE A 295 20.29 2.69 -4.22
N LEU A 296 19.17 2.51 -3.52
CA LEU A 296 19.05 1.72 -2.30
C LEU A 296 19.10 0.20 -2.55
N PRO A 297 19.25 -0.60 -1.47
CA PRO A 297 19.31 -2.05 -1.56
C PRO A 297 18.11 -2.72 -2.24
N PHE A 298 18.40 -3.74 -3.05
CA PHE A 298 17.40 -4.53 -3.76
C PHE A 298 16.99 -5.74 -2.91
N ARG A 299 15.72 -6.13 -2.96
CA ARG A 299 15.20 -7.24 -2.13
C ARG A 299 15.85 -8.58 -2.49
N GLN A 300 16.35 -9.29 -1.48
CA GLN A 300 16.95 -10.62 -1.62
C GLN A 300 15.92 -11.73 -1.89
N LYS A 301 16.43 -12.92 -2.27
CA LYS A 301 15.65 -14.13 -2.54
C LYS A 301 14.84 -14.63 -1.32
N ASP A 302 15.29 -14.34 -0.10
CA ASP A 302 14.61 -14.68 1.16
C ASP A 302 13.63 -13.58 1.64
N PHE A 303 13.32 -12.63 0.76
CA PHE A 303 12.46 -11.46 1.00
C PHE A 303 13.02 -10.43 2.00
N THR A 304 14.26 -10.56 2.50
CA THR A 304 14.91 -9.48 3.27
C THR A 304 15.43 -8.36 2.38
N PHE A 305 15.66 -7.22 3.00
CA PHE A 305 16.48 -6.14 2.47
C PHE A 305 17.84 -6.09 3.20
N PRO A 306 18.98 -6.12 2.49
CA PRO A 306 20.29 -6.09 3.10
C PRO A 306 20.72 -4.65 3.44
N SER A 307 21.81 -4.51 4.19
CA SER A 307 22.45 -3.20 4.36
C SER A 307 22.97 -2.63 3.05
N TYR A 308 22.95 -1.30 2.90
CA TYR A 308 23.58 -0.61 1.76
C TYR A 308 25.12 -0.79 1.69
N ARG A 309 25.72 -1.40 2.71
CA ARG A 309 27.13 -1.84 2.74
C ARG A 309 27.35 -3.35 2.62
N LYS A 310 26.37 -4.14 2.19
CA LYS A 310 26.55 -5.60 2.00
C LYS A 310 27.66 -5.86 0.95
N PHE A 311 28.81 -6.34 1.42
CA PHE A 311 29.97 -6.63 0.59
C PHE A 311 29.67 -7.72 -0.46
N ARG A 312 30.28 -7.60 -1.65
CA ARG A 312 30.15 -8.54 -2.79
C ARG A 312 28.70 -8.87 -3.22
N SER A 313 27.82 -7.86 -3.24
CA SER A 313 26.39 -8.01 -3.59
C SER A 313 25.93 -6.95 -4.60
N LYS A 314 25.14 -7.34 -5.62
CA LYS A 314 24.31 -6.37 -6.39
C LYS A 314 23.29 -5.72 -5.47
N GLU A 315 22.76 -6.51 -4.55
CA GLU A 315 21.66 -6.17 -3.66
C GLU A 315 21.98 -5.05 -2.67
N ALA A 316 23.23 -4.60 -2.56
CA ALA A 316 23.62 -3.40 -1.82
C ALA A 316 23.23 -2.08 -2.52
N GLY A 317 22.77 -2.12 -3.77
CA GLY A 317 22.42 -0.94 -4.56
C GLY A 317 23.62 -0.31 -5.27
N LEU A 318 23.52 0.98 -5.62
CA LEU A 318 24.55 1.73 -6.36
C LEU A 318 24.88 3.07 -5.67
N TYR A 319 26.11 3.52 -5.88
CA TYR A 319 26.50 4.93 -5.82
C TYR A 319 26.68 5.39 -7.27
N LEU A 320 26.41 6.65 -7.58
CA LEU A 320 26.45 7.17 -8.95
C LEU A 320 26.97 8.62 -8.96
N PRO A 321 27.98 8.97 -9.78
CA PRO A 321 28.85 8.07 -10.55
C PRO A 321 29.61 7.07 -9.65
N ASP A 322 30.15 5.99 -10.24
CA ASP A 322 30.99 5.03 -9.51
C ASP A 322 32.33 4.72 -10.25
N PRO A 323 33.29 5.67 -10.32
CA PRO A 323 34.56 5.45 -11.02
C PRO A 323 35.45 4.37 -10.40
N ALA A 324 35.17 3.96 -9.15
CA ALA A 324 35.81 2.79 -8.54
C ALA A 324 35.41 1.46 -9.22
N TYR A 325 34.29 1.43 -9.94
CA TYR A 325 33.82 0.29 -10.74
C TYR A 325 33.58 0.66 -12.22
N ASP A 326 34.25 1.71 -12.72
CA ASP A 326 34.14 2.23 -14.09
C ASP A 326 32.70 2.61 -14.52
N ILE A 327 31.95 3.27 -13.64
CA ILE A 327 30.61 3.83 -13.93
C ILE A 327 30.70 5.37 -14.01
N THR A 328 30.48 5.90 -15.21
CA THR A 328 30.26 7.33 -15.49
C THR A 328 28.86 7.55 -16.07
N LEU A 329 28.33 8.78 -15.97
CA LEU A 329 26.99 9.12 -16.44
C LEU A 329 27.05 9.97 -17.72
N ASP A 330 26.74 9.33 -18.86
CA ASP A 330 26.46 9.97 -20.15
C ASP A 330 25.02 10.53 -20.23
N LYS A 331 24.13 9.99 -19.40
CA LYS A 331 22.69 10.31 -19.32
C LYS A 331 22.27 10.62 -17.89
N ILE A 332 21.17 11.38 -17.77
CA ILE A 332 20.51 11.62 -16.48
C ILE A 332 19.92 10.32 -15.92
N VAL A 333 20.12 10.11 -14.63
CA VAL A 333 19.64 8.91 -13.91
C VAL A 333 18.82 9.33 -12.72
N GLN A 334 17.58 8.82 -12.62
CA GLN A 334 16.81 8.97 -11.39
C GLN A 334 17.41 8.05 -10.32
N VAL A 335 17.73 8.62 -9.17
CA VAL A 335 18.24 7.89 -8.01
C VAL A 335 17.16 7.82 -6.93
N ASP A 336 17.45 7.11 -5.84
CA ASP A 336 16.61 7.25 -4.65
C ASP A 336 16.94 8.59 -3.99
N PHE A 337 18.20 8.81 -3.59
CA PHE A 337 18.62 10.07 -2.99
C PHE A 337 19.95 10.59 -3.56
N LEU A 338 20.15 11.91 -3.45
CA LEU A 338 21.40 12.58 -3.82
C LEU A 338 22.30 12.74 -2.60
N SER A 339 23.62 12.80 -2.80
CA SER A 339 24.59 13.06 -1.73
C SER A 339 25.50 14.23 -2.14
N SER A 340 25.95 15.01 -1.16
CA SER A 340 26.93 16.11 -1.24
C SER A 340 26.65 17.30 -2.18
N SER A 341 25.67 17.17 -3.09
CA SER A 341 25.24 18.21 -4.03
C SER A 341 23.72 18.12 -4.21
N TRP A 342 23.00 19.19 -3.84
CA TRP A 342 21.55 19.28 -3.96
C TRP A 342 21.14 20.63 -4.55
N PHE A 343 20.48 20.59 -5.72
CA PHE A 343 19.94 21.75 -6.41
C PHE A 343 18.42 21.61 -6.59
N LEU A 344 17.66 22.58 -6.10
CA LEU A 344 16.19 22.55 -6.13
C LEU A 344 15.61 23.96 -6.02
N SER A 345 14.32 24.13 -6.32
CA SER A 345 13.64 25.39 -6.01
C SER A 345 13.54 25.62 -4.50
N ALA A 346 13.67 26.87 -4.07
CA ALA A 346 13.58 27.26 -2.67
C ALA A 346 12.25 26.83 -2.00
N GLU A 347 11.17 26.71 -2.76
CA GLU A 347 9.90 26.18 -2.22
C GLU A 347 10.00 24.71 -1.78
N LEU A 348 10.78 23.90 -2.51
CA LEU A 348 10.90 22.47 -2.27
C LEU A 348 11.73 22.15 -1.01
N VAL A 349 12.66 23.03 -0.61
CA VAL A 349 13.46 22.90 0.63
C VAL A 349 12.58 22.71 1.86
N LYS A 350 11.45 23.44 1.93
CA LYS A 350 10.45 23.37 3.01
C LYS A 350 9.91 21.95 3.25
N THR A 351 9.96 21.10 2.23
CA THR A 351 9.45 19.72 2.29
C THR A 351 10.25 18.84 3.25
N LEU A 352 11.56 19.09 3.45
CA LEU A 352 12.42 18.32 4.36
C LEU A 352 11.90 18.28 5.80
N PHE A 353 11.16 19.31 6.21
CA PHE A 353 10.73 19.54 7.58
C PHE A 353 9.23 19.28 7.80
N ILE A 354 8.54 18.58 6.87
CA ILE A 354 7.13 18.19 7.04
C ILE A 354 7.01 17.08 8.10
N GLU A 355 7.83 16.03 8.01
CA GLU A 355 8.01 15.04 9.07
C GLU A 355 9.35 15.26 9.80
N THR A 356 9.34 15.14 11.13
CA THR A 356 10.58 15.11 11.92
C THR A 356 11.48 13.94 11.47
N PRO A 357 12.77 14.18 11.17
CA PRO A 357 13.69 13.12 10.76
C PRO A 357 13.93 12.11 11.89
N PHE A 358 14.35 10.90 11.52
CA PHE A 358 14.70 9.84 12.49
C PHE A 358 15.88 10.24 13.39
N THR A 359 16.79 11.07 12.88
CA THR A 359 17.85 11.74 13.65
C THR A 359 18.27 13.01 12.91
N PHE A 360 18.77 13.99 13.65
CA PHE A 360 19.46 15.16 13.08
C PHE A 360 20.98 14.90 12.87
N SER A 361 21.50 13.75 13.31
CA SER A 361 22.93 13.44 13.26
C SER A 361 23.45 12.95 11.90
N THR A 362 22.58 12.54 10.98
CA THR A 362 22.87 12.14 9.58
C THR A 362 21.55 11.81 8.86
N GLY A 363 21.59 11.55 7.54
CA GLY A 363 20.47 10.98 6.79
C GLY A 363 19.51 12.03 6.23
N GLU A 364 19.89 13.29 6.30
CA GLU A 364 19.24 14.44 5.66
C GLU A 364 19.06 14.26 4.16
N ASP A 365 20.03 13.59 3.53
CA ASP A 365 20.11 13.30 2.11
C ASP A 365 18.97 12.38 1.65
N LEU A 366 18.79 11.27 2.36
CA LEU A 366 17.68 10.34 2.21
C LEU A 366 16.34 10.95 2.64
N HIS A 367 16.31 11.68 3.76
CA HIS A 367 15.08 12.29 4.27
C HIS A 367 14.52 13.30 3.28
N LEU A 368 15.36 14.15 2.68
CA LEU A 368 14.97 15.11 1.65
C LEU A 368 14.23 14.42 0.50
N SER A 369 14.86 13.43 -0.13
CA SER A 369 14.30 12.71 -1.27
C SER A 369 13.03 11.93 -0.92
N TYR A 370 12.96 11.33 0.27
CA TYR A 370 11.77 10.69 0.80
C TYR A 370 10.60 11.67 0.99
N GLN A 371 10.83 12.81 1.67
CA GLN A 371 9.80 13.84 1.87
C GLN A 371 9.34 14.45 0.54
N LEU A 372 10.28 14.77 -0.36
CA LEU A 372 10.02 15.29 -1.70
C LEU A 372 9.11 14.35 -2.52
N GLN A 373 9.39 13.05 -2.51
CA GLN A 373 8.55 12.08 -3.18
C GLN A 373 7.17 11.95 -2.49
N LYS A 374 7.14 11.83 -1.16
CA LYS A 374 5.93 11.58 -0.35
C LYS A 374 4.90 12.71 -0.41
N TYR A 375 5.35 13.98 -0.45
CA TYR A 375 4.48 15.15 -0.36
C TYR A 375 4.43 16.02 -1.60
N ARG A 376 5.51 16.08 -2.40
CA ARG A 376 5.56 16.87 -3.65
C ARG A 376 5.51 16.01 -4.92
N ASN A 377 5.62 14.69 -4.81
CA ASN A 377 5.83 13.77 -5.95
C ASN A 377 7.09 14.13 -6.76
N ALA A 378 8.08 14.76 -6.11
CA ALA A 378 9.32 15.19 -6.73
C ALA A 378 10.36 14.05 -6.74
N GLY A 379 11.21 14.04 -7.76
CA GLY A 379 12.25 13.02 -7.94
C GLY A 379 13.67 13.51 -7.67
N SER A 380 14.57 12.58 -7.38
CA SER A 380 16.02 12.81 -7.21
C SER A 380 16.75 12.40 -8.49
N PHE A 381 17.57 13.27 -9.09
CA PHE A 381 18.27 12.94 -10.34
C PHE A 381 19.75 13.35 -10.32
N VAL A 382 20.63 12.40 -10.68
CA VAL A 382 22.04 12.70 -10.94
C VAL A 382 22.17 13.12 -12.40
N LEU A 383 22.77 14.29 -12.64
CA LEU A 383 22.99 14.82 -13.97
C LEU A 383 24.15 14.12 -14.70
N PRO A 384 24.09 14.04 -16.04
CA PRO A 384 25.22 13.64 -16.87
C PRO A 384 26.25 14.77 -16.98
N VAL A 385 27.49 14.39 -17.24
CA VAL A 385 28.61 15.31 -17.51
C VAL A 385 29.17 15.04 -18.91
N ASP A 386 29.81 16.03 -19.53
CA ASP A 386 30.68 15.74 -20.68
C ASP A 386 32.03 15.25 -20.14
N PRO A 387 32.47 14.01 -20.46
CA PRO A 387 33.73 13.49 -19.96
C PRO A 387 34.97 14.26 -20.47
N ASN A 388 34.82 15.09 -21.50
CA ASN A 388 35.89 15.90 -22.10
C ASN A 388 35.90 17.36 -21.59
N ASP A 389 34.80 17.84 -21.02
CA ASP A 389 34.65 19.21 -20.52
C ASP A 389 34.39 19.24 -19.01
N LYS A 390 35.48 19.39 -18.24
CA LYS A 390 35.46 19.51 -16.78
C LYS A 390 34.61 20.66 -16.25
N GLU A 391 34.31 21.69 -17.05
CA GLU A 391 33.44 22.78 -16.59
C GLU A 391 31.98 22.33 -16.42
N THR A 392 31.59 21.18 -17.00
CA THR A 392 30.28 20.55 -16.84
C THR A 392 30.18 19.61 -15.63
N TRP A 393 31.25 19.44 -14.85
CA TRP A 393 31.29 18.47 -13.75
C TRP A 393 30.84 19.13 -12.44
N GLY A 394 29.87 18.52 -11.75
CA GLY A 394 29.41 19.04 -10.45
C GLY A 394 30.37 18.79 -9.29
N ASP A 395 31.44 18.04 -9.55
CA ASP A 395 32.66 18.05 -8.76
C ASP A 395 33.84 17.77 -9.71
N SER A 396 34.73 18.74 -9.85
CA SER A 396 35.91 18.70 -10.71
C SER A 396 37.14 18.06 -10.03
N GLU A 397 37.08 17.83 -8.71
CA GLU A 397 38.13 17.23 -7.87
C GLU A 397 37.62 15.99 -7.12
N HIS A 398 36.96 15.11 -7.89
CA HIS A 398 36.26 13.87 -7.52
C HIS A 398 37.06 12.79 -6.77
N ARG A 399 38.27 13.14 -6.31
CA ARG A 399 39.10 12.39 -5.38
C ARG A 399 38.64 12.57 -3.93
N LEU A 400 38.16 13.75 -3.53
CA LEU A 400 37.80 14.06 -2.13
C LEU A 400 36.58 13.25 -1.64
N ALA A 401 35.49 13.26 -2.42
CA ALA A 401 34.25 12.54 -2.11
C ALA A 401 34.39 10.99 -2.07
N TYR A 402 35.58 10.46 -2.40
CA TYR A 402 35.90 9.04 -2.47
C TYR A 402 36.73 8.48 -1.29
N VAL A 403 37.05 9.31 -0.31
CA VAL A 403 37.73 8.85 0.92
C VAL A 403 36.81 7.91 1.70
N SER A 404 37.09 6.61 1.70
CA SER A 404 36.24 5.59 2.35
C SER A 404 36.00 5.82 3.85
N GLU A 405 36.88 6.59 4.50
CA GLU A 405 36.86 6.90 5.92
C GLU A 405 35.86 8.03 6.28
N THR A 406 35.51 8.94 5.35
CA THR A 406 34.58 10.06 5.63
C THR A 406 33.15 9.60 5.89
N THR A 407 32.80 8.36 5.57
CA THR A 407 31.47 7.79 5.87
C THR A 407 31.47 6.92 7.13
N VAL A 408 32.50 7.00 7.98
CA VAL A 408 32.58 6.32 9.30
C VAL A 408 33.02 7.29 10.41
N ILE A 409 32.45 8.51 10.39
CA ILE A 409 32.80 9.59 11.34
C ILE A 409 32.47 9.23 12.80
N PHE A 410 31.48 8.35 13.03
CA PHE A 410 31.14 7.84 14.35
C PHE A 410 30.57 6.42 14.29
N LYS A 411 30.52 5.77 15.46
CA LYS A 411 30.04 4.41 15.67
C LYS A 411 28.57 4.26 15.23
N ASP A 412 28.19 3.07 14.77
CA ASP A 412 26.81 2.65 14.49
C ASP A 412 26.06 3.43 13.36
N ILE A 413 26.70 4.39 12.68
CA ILE A 413 26.13 5.21 11.58
C ILE A 413 25.45 4.41 10.46
N VAL A 414 25.99 3.23 10.12
CA VAL A 414 25.45 2.35 9.08
C VAL A 414 24.08 1.81 9.49
N GLN A 415 23.91 1.42 10.76
CA GLN A 415 22.64 0.92 11.28
C GLN A 415 21.59 2.04 11.31
N VAL A 416 21.95 3.23 11.80
CA VAL A 416 21.04 4.38 11.87
C VAL A 416 20.49 4.74 10.49
N ARG A 417 21.35 4.82 9.47
CA ARG A 417 20.92 5.08 8.08
C ARG A 417 20.14 3.92 7.48
N ASP A 418 20.48 2.69 7.82
CA ASP A 418 19.74 1.50 7.39
C ASP A 418 18.30 1.47 7.93
N ASP A 419 18.13 1.73 9.21
CA ASP A 419 16.82 1.71 9.88
C ASP A 419 15.95 2.89 9.41
N GLN A 420 16.57 4.05 9.09
CA GLN A 420 15.89 5.18 8.47
C GLN A 420 15.34 4.86 7.07
N TRP A 421 16.12 4.22 6.19
CA TRP A 421 15.61 3.89 4.84
C TRP A 421 14.61 2.75 4.86
N TRP A 422 14.75 1.81 5.80
CA TRP A 422 13.71 0.81 6.06
C TRP A 422 12.39 1.47 6.49
N LYS A 423 12.44 2.44 7.42
CA LYS A 423 11.26 3.25 7.81
C LYS A 423 10.66 3.96 6.60
N ALA A 424 11.47 4.64 5.79
CA ALA A 424 10.98 5.33 4.58
C ALA A 424 10.22 4.35 3.66
N LEU A 425 10.83 3.21 3.32
CA LEU A 425 10.21 2.18 2.47
C LEU A 425 8.93 1.59 3.09
N SER A 426 8.91 1.31 4.40
CA SER A 426 7.70 0.80 5.08
C SER A 426 6.58 1.84 5.17
N THR A 427 6.91 3.13 5.19
CA THR A 427 5.96 4.26 5.09
C THR A 427 5.60 4.64 3.65
N GLY A 428 5.92 3.80 2.66
CA GLY A 428 5.50 3.97 1.26
C GLY A 428 6.49 4.66 0.33
N TYR A 429 7.75 4.84 0.71
CA TYR A 429 8.77 5.39 -0.18
C TYR A 429 9.04 4.45 -1.37
N ILE A 430 8.79 4.93 -2.59
CA ILE A 430 8.88 4.16 -3.82
C ILE A 430 10.32 4.26 -4.34
N THR A 431 11.14 3.27 -4.02
CA THR A 431 12.52 3.23 -4.51
C THR A 431 12.62 2.82 -5.98
N GLN A 432 13.80 2.98 -6.59
CA GLN A 432 14.08 2.45 -7.93
C GLN A 432 13.86 0.92 -7.99
N TRP A 433 14.33 0.18 -6.96
CA TRP A 433 14.02 -1.26 -6.83
C TRP A 433 12.50 -1.53 -6.83
N ALA A 434 11.71 -0.73 -6.08
CA ALA A 434 10.26 -0.90 -6.01
C ALA A 434 9.56 -0.58 -7.34
N SER A 435 10.10 0.39 -8.09
CA SER A 435 9.62 0.80 -9.41
C SER A 435 9.92 -0.25 -10.49
N MET A 436 11.11 -0.86 -10.44
CA MET A 436 11.53 -1.95 -11.34
C MET A 436 10.80 -3.28 -11.05
N TYR A 437 10.49 -3.56 -9.78
CA TYR A 437 9.94 -4.85 -9.34
C TYR A 437 8.69 -4.72 -8.45
N PRO A 438 7.58 -4.11 -8.95
CA PRO A 438 6.36 -3.90 -8.19
C PRO A 438 5.77 -5.23 -7.68
N GLN A 439 5.60 -5.32 -6.36
CA GLN A 439 5.28 -6.57 -5.68
C GLN A 439 3.77 -6.84 -5.63
N LYS A 440 3.14 -7.17 -6.77
CA LYS A 440 1.68 -7.42 -6.82
C LYS A 440 1.20 -8.40 -5.73
N ILE A 441 0.23 -7.95 -4.93
CA ILE A 441 -0.49 -8.73 -3.91
C ILE A 441 -2.00 -8.76 -4.16
N ASP A 442 -2.71 -9.64 -3.46
CA ASP A 442 -4.17 -9.72 -3.51
C ASP A 442 -4.80 -8.61 -2.66
N ALA A 443 -4.41 -8.52 -1.40
CA ALA A 443 -5.04 -7.65 -0.41
C ALA A 443 -4.02 -6.90 0.46
N LEU A 444 -4.20 -5.59 0.60
CA LEU A 444 -3.55 -4.78 1.62
C LEU A 444 -4.56 -4.43 2.71
N PHE A 445 -4.41 -5.01 3.90
CA PHE A 445 -5.26 -4.68 5.04
C PHE A 445 -4.81 -3.36 5.65
N TYR A 446 -5.74 -2.61 6.24
CA TYR A 446 -5.45 -1.40 6.98
C TYR A 446 -6.20 -1.37 8.32
N ALA A 447 -5.51 -0.99 9.39
CA ALA A 447 -6.09 -0.72 10.71
C ALA A 447 -5.59 0.61 11.29
N HIS A 448 -6.50 1.41 11.84
CA HIS A 448 -6.17 2.59 12.63
C HIS A 448 -5.90 2.23 14.09
N SER A 449 -6.71 1.35 14.68
CA SER A 449 -6.61 0.88 16.07
C SER A 449 -6.31 -0.62 16.22
N VAL A 450 -5.82 -1.04 17.41
CA VAL A 450 -5.53 -2.45 17.74
C VAL A 450 -6.80 -3.32 17.68
N ASP A 451 -7.99 -2.78 17.98
CA ASP A 451 -9.25 -3.52 17.88
C ASP A 451 -9.74 -3.72 16.44
N GLU A 452 -9.31 -2.88 15.51
CA GLU A 452 -9.47 -3.16 14.06
C GLU A 452 -8.51 -4.26 13.61
N VAL A 453 -7.28 -4.30 14.11
CA VAL A 453 -6.36 -5.42 13.87
C VAL A 453 -6.99 -6.74 14.33
N LYS A 454 -7.55 -6.79 15.55
CA LYS A 454 -8.28 -7.97 16.07
C LYS A 454 -9.48 -8.35 15.18
N ALA A 455 -10.25 -7.37 14.71
CA ALA A 455 -11.42 -7.61 13.86
C ALA A 455 -11.05 -8.14 12.46
N LEU A 456 -9.96 -7.65 11.87
CA LEU A 456 -9.47 -8.04 10.55
C LEU A 456 -8.63 -9.33 10.56
N ALA A 457 -8.05 -9.69 11.71
CA ALA A 457 -7.14 -10.84 11.87
C ALA A 457 -7.62 -12.15 11.22
N PRO A 458 -8.88 -12.63 11.41
CA PRO A 458 -9.32 -13.90 10.84
C PRO A 458 -9.29 -13.92 9.30
N LEU A 459 -9.57 -12.77 8.67
CA LEU A 459 -9.56 -12.63 7.22
C LEU A 459 -8.13 -12.45 6.69
N LEU A 460 -7.27 -11.72 7.40
CA LEU A 460 -5.84 -11.59 7.08
C LEU A 460 -5.12 -12.95 7.18
N GLU A 461 -5.36 -13.72 8.24
CA GLU A 461 -4.87 -15.09 8.42
C GLU A 461 -5.34 -16.00 7.28
N LYS A 462 -6.63 -15.98 6.94
CA LYS A 462 -7.20 -16.77 5.84
C LYS A 462 -6.64 -16.37 4.47
N PHE A 463 -6.37 -15.10 4.20
CA PHE A 463 -5.65 -14.68 3.00
C PHE A 463 -4.21 -15.23 2.99
N ARG A 464 -3.50 -15.17 4.12
CA ARG A 464 -2.10 -15.61 4.24
C ARG A 464 -1.92 -17.14 4.24
N SER A 465 -2.94 -17.90 4.62
CA SER A 465 -2.94 -19.37 4.58
C SER A 465 -3.42 -19.97 3.25
N THR A 466 -4.04 -19.16 2.37
CA THR A 466 -4.55 -19.65 1.09
C THR A 466 -3.44 -19.71 0.04
N VAL A 467 -3.23 -20.89 -0.55
CA VAL A 467 -2.12 -21.12 -1.51
C VAL A 467 -2.17 -20.14 -2.69
N GLY A 468 -1.02 -19.52 -2.98
CA GLY A 468 -0.86 -18.55 -4.07
C GLY A 468 -1.30 -17.12 -3.73
N LYS A 469 -1.96 -16.90 -2.59
CA LYS A 469 -2.39 -15.57 -2.13
C LYS A 469 -1.28 -14.82 -1.40
N LYS A 470 -1.30 -13.49 -1.50
CA LYS A 470 -0.44 -12.58 -0.74
C LYS A 470 -1.26 -11.49 -0.08
N ALA A 471 -1.06 -11.34 1.23
CA ALA A 471 -1.63 -10.23 1.99
C ALA A 471 -0.69 -9.74 3.10
N TYR A 472 -0.72 -8.43 3.29
CA TYR A 472 -0.01 -7.68 4.34
C TYR A 472 -1.00 -6.77 5.07
N ILE A 473 -0.58 -6.20 6.19
CA ILE A 473 -1.35 -5.19 6.93
C ILE A 473 -0.52 -3.91 7.12
N ALA A 474 -1.14 -2.76 6.93
CA ALA A 474 -0.64 -1.46 7.34
C ALA A 474 -1.35 -1.01 8.62
N VAL A 475 -0.60 -0.40 9.54
CA VAL A 475 -1.11 0.14 10.81
C VAL A 475 -0.70 1.59 10.97
N SER A 476 -1.53 2.40 11.62
CA SER A 476 -1.27 3.85 11.74
C SER A 476 0.01 4.20 12.48
N GLY A 477 0.50 3.36 13.39
CA GLY A 477 1.73 3.62 14.14
C GLY A 477 1.57 4.61 15.28
N GLY A 478 2.52 4.58 16.21
CA GLY A 478 2.49 5.40 17.43
C GLY A 478 1.20 5.20 18.23
N ASN A 479 0.65 6.28 18.78
CA ASN A 479 -0.45 6.26 19.75
C ASN A 479 -1.80 5.70 19.21
N TYR A 480 -1.96 5.49 17.90
CA TYR A 480 -3.18 4.94 17.32
C TYR A 480 -3.17 3.39 17.31
N CYS A 481 -2.09 2.82 16.79
CA CYS A 481 -1.83 1.37 16.77
C CYS A 481 -0.35 1.13 16.49
N ALA A 482 0.43 0.91 17.55
CA ALA A 482 1.84 0.56 17.43
C ALA A 482 2.01 -0.82 16.78
N CYS A 483 3.09 -1.01 16.01
CA CYS A 483 3.37 -2.28 15.36
C CYS A 483 3.47 -3.45 16.36
N GLU A 484 4.12 -3.27 17.51
CA GLU A 484 4.25 -4.32 18.53
C GLU A 484 2.90 -4.77 19.10
N ASP A 485 1.93 -3.87 19.29
CA ASP A 485 0.57 -4.20 19.71
C ASP A 485 -0.21 -4.92 18.61
N ALA A 486 -0.05 -4.47 17.36
CA ALA A 486 -0.64 -5.13 16.19
C ALA A 486 -0.09 -6.55 16.01
N ALA A 487 1.22 -6.74 16.15
CA ALA A 487 1.86 -8.06 16.13
C ALA A 487 1.32 -8.95 17.26
N THR A 488 1.18 -8.40 18.47
CA THR A 488 0.63 -9.11 19.63
C THR A 488 -0.83 -9.52 19.40
N ALA A 489 -1.66 -8.63 18.85
CA ALA A 489 -3.06 -8.92 18.47
C ALA A 489 -3.17 -9.99 17.37
N LEU A 490 -2.21 -10.04 16.44
CA LEU A 490 -2.09 -11.06 15.39
C LEU A 490 -1.39 -12.35 15.87
N LYS A 491 -0.97 -12.43 17.15
CA LYS A 491 -0.19 -13.54 17.72
C LYS A 491 1.15 -13.77 16.99
N TRP A 492 1.72 -12.73 16.40
CA TRP A 492 3.03 -12.75 15.73
C TRP A 492 4.11 -12.27 16.71
N PRO A 493 5.37 -12.77 16.62
CA PRO A 493 6.45 -12.27 17.47
C PRO A 493 6.70 -10.78 17.24
N GLN A 494 6.86 -9.97 18.28
CA GLN A 494 7.09 -8.52 18.14
C GLN A 494 8.33 -8.16 17.28
N LEU A 495 9.28 -9.09 17.13
CA LEU A 495 10.42 -8.97 16.20
C LEU A 495 9.99 -8.68 14.74
N VAL A 496 8.76 -9.03 14.32
CA VAL A 496 8.26 -8.74 12.96
C VAL A 496 8.23 -7.26 12.61
N CYS A 497 8.22 -6.37 13.60
CA CYS A 497 8.28 -4.91 13.45
C CYS A 497 9.70 -4.39 13.18
N LYS A 498 10.72 -5.21 13.47
CA LYS A 498 12.15 -4.88 13.35
C LYS A 498 12.85 -5.73 12.28
N GLU A 499 12.23 -6.83 11.84
CA GLU A 499 12.62 -7.54 10.62
C GLU A 499 12.50 -6.61 9.39
N ARG A 500 13.56 -6.52 8.57
CA ARG A 500 13.52 -5.86 7.26
C ARG A 500 12.83 -6.74 6.20
N ARG A 501 11.58 -7.11 6.48
CA ARG A 501 10.68 -7.97 5.69
C ARG A 501 9.26 -7.43 5.79
N PHE A 502 8.54 -7.39 4.68
CA PHE A 502 7.15 -6.94 4.67
C PHE A 502 6.23 -7.93 5.38
N LYS A 503 5.84 -7.60 6.62
CA LYS A 503 4.87 -8.32 7.46
C LYS A 503 3.78 -7.37 7.96
N ILE A 504 4.19 -6.31 8.65
CA ILE A 504 3.37 -5.16 9.06
C ILE A 504 4.05 -3.91 8.49
N PHE A 505 3.27 -2.97 7.96
CA PHE A 505 3.74 -1.63 7.60
C PHE A 505 3.32 -0.65 8.70
N ASP A 506 4.26 -0.21 9.53
CA ASP A 506 4.02 0.89 10.47
C ASP A 506 4.13 2.21 9.71
N LEU A 507 3.04 2.99 9.68
CA LEU A 507 2.97 4.27 8.96
C LEU A 507 3.47 5.46 9.80
N ALA A 508 3.79 5.25 11.08
CA ALA A 508 4.28 6.24 12.04
C ALA A 508 3.45 7.54 12.17
N VAL A 509 2.15 7.51 11.81
CA VAL A 509 1.26 8.68 11.80
C VAL A 509 1.08 9.29 13.20
N GLY A 510 1.11 8.47 14.26
CA GLY A 510 1.11 8.94 15.64
C GLY A 510 2.32 9.81 16.02
N ALA A 511 3.44 9.69 15.30
CA ALA A 511 4.60 10.57 15.49
C ALA A 511 4.45 11.91 14.73
N LEU A 512 3.48 12.02 13.81
CA LEU A 512 3.18 13.25 13.07
C LEU A 512 2.14 14.11 13.78
N SER A 513 1.12 13.50 14.39
CA SER A 513 0.13 14.24 15.19
C SER A 513 0.75 14.77 16.49
N GLY A 514 1.47 13.94 17.25
CA GLY A 514 2.24 14.38 18.42
C GLY A 514 1.37 15.06 19.48
N VAL A 515 1.60 16.36 19.73
CA VAL A 515 0.82 17.19 20.68
C VAL A 515 -0.45 17.78 20.02
N SER A 516 -0.59 17.64 18.70
CA SER A 516 -1.67 18.24 17.92
C SER A 516 -2.72 17.20 17.52
N ASN A 517 -3.95 17.36 18.03
CA ASN A 517 -5.12 16.57 17.64
C ASN A 517 -5.66 16.97 16.24
N SER A 518 -4.76 17.30 15.29
CA SER A 518 -5.13 17.78 13.96
C SER A 518 -5.44 16.62 13.00
N GLU A 519 -6.72 16.45 12.70
CA GLU A 519 -7.25 15.49 11.72
C GLU A 519 -6.58 15.60 10.34
N VAL A 520 -6.15 16.82 9.96
CA VAL A 520 -5.45 17.08 8.68
C VAL A 520 -4.14 16.30 8.59
N VAL A 521 -3.39 16.21 9.70
CA VAL A 521 -2.10 15.51 9.74
C VAL A 521 -2.31 14.00 9.63
N VAL A 522 -3.35 13.46 10.25
CA VAL A 522 -3.74 12.05 10.13
C VAL A 522 -4.14 11.74 8.69
N LEU A 523 -5.02 12.55 8.09
CA LEU A 523 -5.47 12.39 6.71
C LEU A 523 -4.30 12.42 5.73
N GLN A 524 -3.42 13.43 5.84
CA GLN A 524 -2.26 13.60 4.96
C GLN A 524 -1.23 12.48 5.14
N GLY A 525 -0.91 12.11 6.39
CA GLY A 525 0.04 11.04 6.72
C GLY A 525 -0.42 9.69 6.19
N VAL A 526 -1.70 9.33 6.39
CA VAL A 526 -2.29 8.10 5.86
C VAL A 526 -2.35 8.11 4.33
N TYR A 527 -2.85 9.20 3.72
CA TYR A 527 -3.00 9.30 2.27
C TYR A 527 -1.66 9.15 1.54
N SER A 528 -0.65 9.96 1.90
CA SER A 528 0.65 9.93 1.23
C SER A 528 1.36 8.58 1.41
N SER A 529 1.28 7.98 2.60
CA SER A 529 1.93 6.68 2.86
C SER A 529 1.23 5.52 2.14
N MET A 530 -0.11 5.49 2.16
CA MET A 530 -0.88 4.45 1.48
C MET A 530 -0.82 4.59 -0.04
N LYS A 531 -0.79 5.81 -0.59
CA LYS A 531 -0.52 6.07 -2.02
C LYS A 531 0.82 5.45 -2.45
N GLY A 532 1.83 5.56 -1.60
CA GLY A 532 3.13 4.90 -1.77
C GLY A 532 3.02 3.37 -1.77
N LEU A 533 2.50 2.79 -0.70
CA LEU A 533 2.34 1.33 -0.57
C LEU A 533 1.47 0.70 -1.67
N ILE A 534 0.40 1.38 -2.11
CA ILE A 534 -0.44 0.93 -3.22
C ILE A 534 0.34 0.90 -4.53
N LYS A 535 1.24 1.87 -4.79
CA LYS A 535 2.13 1.83 -5.96
C LYS A 535 3.18 0.71 -5.87
N ILE A 536 3.79 0.50 -4.70
CA ILE A 536 4.83 -0.52 -4.48
C ILE A 536 4.26 -1.95 -4.60
N HIS A 537 3.06 -2.18 -4.04
CA HIS A 537 2.48 -3.52 -3.89
C HIS A 537 1.32 -3.82 -4.85
N ASN A 538 0.85 -2.84 -5.62
CA ASN A 538 -0.24 -2.95 -6.59
C ASN A 538 -1.40 -3.87 -6.13
N PRO A 539 -1.97 -3.65 -4.92
CA PRO A 539 -2.95 -4.54 -4.34
C PRO A 539 -4.25 -4.55 -5.14
N SER A 540 -4.88 -5.72 -5.25
CA SER A 540 -6.16 -5.85 -5.97
C SER A 540 -7.32 -5.27 -5.15
N VAL A 541 -7.24 -5.37 -3.81
CA VAL A 541 -8.12 -4.69 -2.85
C VAL A 541 -7.34 -4.09 -1.67
N VAL A 542 -7.83 -2.97 -1.14
CA VAL A 542 -7.48 -2.49 0.20
C VAL A 542 -8.65 -2.83 1.13
N ILE A 543 -8.40 -3.51 2.25
CA ILE A 543 -9.46 -4.01 3.15
C ILE A 543 -9.36 -3.35 4.51
N THR A 544 -10.45 -2.77 4.99
CA THR A 544 -10.56 -2.24 6.36
C THR A 544 -11.99 -2.36 6.90
N VAL A 545 -12.22 -1.94 8.15
CA VAL A 545 -13.56 -2.00 8.78
C VAL A 545 -14.46 -0.87 8.28
N ALA A 546 -15.78 -1.08 8.26
CA ALA A 546 -16.73 -0.08 7.75
C ALA A 546 -16.88 1.16 8.66
N ASP A 547 -16.63 0.95 9.96
CA ASP A 547 -16.71 1.90 11.08
C ASP A 547 -15.38 2.59 11.42
N ILE A 548 -14.38 2.53 10.52
CA ILE A 548 -13.10 3.22 10.69
C ILE A 548 -13.28 4.75 10.67
N ASP A 549 -12.35 5.46 11.32
CA ASP A 549 -12.31 6.92 11.40
C ASP A 549 -12.60 7.61 10.04
N PRO A 550 -13.48 8.64 9.99
CA PRO A 550 -13.88 9.28 8.74
C PRO A 550 -12.73 9.91 7.93
N ASN A 551 -11.70 10.44 8.58
CA ASN A 551 -10.56 11.07 7.91
C ASN A 551 -9.60 10.02 7.34
N VAL A 552 -9.37 8.94 8.08
CA VAL A 552 -8.67 7.74 7.60
C VAL A 552 -9.41 7.10 6.42
N LYS A 553 -10.73 6.95 6.53
CA LYS A 553 -11.61 6.45 5.45
C LYS A 553 -11.49 7.29 4.17
N LYS A 554 -11.46 8.62 4.32
CA LYS A 554 -11.25 9.58 3.23
C LYS A 554 -9.83 9.48 2.64
N ALA A 555 -8.80 9.38 3.48
CA ALA A 555 -7.41 9.21 3.06
C ALA A 555 -7.19 7.90 2.27
N LEU A 556 -7.75 6.79 2.75
CA LEU A 556 -7.72 5.49 2.06
C LEU A 556 -8.44 5.56 0.71
N LYS A 557 -9.63 6.16 0.67
CA LYS A 557 -10.39 6.36 -0.57
C LYS A 557 -9.57 7.14 -1.61
N MET A 558 -9.00 8.29 -1.22
CA MET A 558 -8.12 9.10 -2.08
C MET A 558 -6.88 8.32 -2.56
N ALA A 559 -6.28 7.49 -1.70
CA ALA A 559 -5.11 6.68 -2.06
C ALA A 559 -5.47 5.55 -3.05
N THR A 560 -6.67 4.98 -2.96
CA THR A 560 -7.16 3.98 -3.94
C THR A 560 -7.60 4.60 -5.27
N GLU A 561 -8.32 5.72 -5.24
CA GLU A 561 -8.84 6.40 -6.44
C GLU A 561 -7.74 7.05 -7.30
N THR A 562 -6.59 7.37 -6.71
CA THR A 562 -5.42 7.89 -7.44
C THR A 562 -4.50 6.81 -8.02
N ASN A 563 -4.86 5.52 -7.93
CA ASN A 563 -4.12 4.43 -8.55
C ASN A 563 -4.66 4.06 -9.95
N LEU A 564 -3.85 4.23 -10.97
CA LEU A 564 -4.15 3.85 -12.37
C LEU A 564 -4.50 2.36 -12.55
N ASN A 565 -4.02 1.48 -11.66
CA ASN A 565 -4.26 0.03 -11.73
C ASN A 565 -5.57 -0.45 -11.07
N ALA A 566 -6.47 0.48 -10.68
CA ALA A 566 -7.79 0.19 -10.12
C ALA A 566 -7.80 -0.75 -8.90
N THR A 567 -7.22 -0.28 -7.79
CA THR A 567 -7.33 -0.92 -6.47
C THR A 567 -8.69 -0.62 -5.85
N THR A 568 -9.46 -1.64 -5.47
CA THR A 568 -10.79 -1.43 -4.85
C THR A 568 -10.72 -1.35 -3.33
N LEU A 569 -11.24 -0.27 -2.73
CA LEU A 569 -11.40 -0.12 -1.29
C LEU A 569 -12.62 -0.93 -0.79
N VAL A 570 -12.39 -1.84 0.17
CA VAL A 570 -13.36 -2.76 0.73
C VAL A 570 -13.57 -2.43 2.22
N LEU A 571 -14.83 -2.17 2.59
CA LEU A 571 -15.25 -1.70 3.91
C LEU A 571 -16.17 -2.74 4.55
N LEU A 572 -15.67 -3.48 5.55
CA LEU A 572 -16.39 -4.62 6.13
C LEU A 572 -16.97 -4.30 7.52
N PRO A 573 -18.29 -4.50 7.75
CA PRO A 573 -18.85 -4.47 9.10
C PRO A 573 -18.23 -5.56 9.98
N ARG A 574 -17.79 -5.22 11.20
CA ARG A 574 -17.08 -6.16 12.10
C ARG A 574 -17.78 -7.52 12.29
N PRO A 575 -19.12 -7.61 12.49
CA PRO A 575 -19.82 -8.89 12.63
C PRO A 575 -19.73 -9.82 11.40
N SER A 576 -19.49 -9.24 10.22
CA SER A 576 -19.45 -9.97 8.94
C SER A 576 -18.04 -10.44 8.56
N ILE A 577 -16.96 -9.90 9.14
CA ILE A 577 -15.58 -10.30 8.81
C ILE A 577 -15.34 -11.81 9.05
N PRO A 578 -15.79 -12.43 10.16
CA PRO A 578 -15.67 -13.88 10.37
C PRO A 578 -16.50 -14.72 9.39
N LYS A 579 -17.43 -14.10 8.65
CA LYS A 579 -18.38 -14.76 7.72
C LYS A 579 -17.96 -14.63 6.26
N VAL A 580 -17.03 -13.71 5.97
CA VAL A 580 -16.57 -13.38 4.60
C VAL A 580 -15.25 -14.07 4.22
N LEU A 581 -14.82 -15.07 5.01
CA LEU A 581 -13.55 -15.78 4.85
C LEU A 581 -13.38 -16.49 3.49
N TRP A 582 -14.46 -16.71 2.73
CA TRP A 582 -14.41 -17.17 1.33
C TRP A 582 -13.80 -16.14 0.35
N MET A 583 -13.66 -14.87 0.75
CA MET A 583 -13.06 -13.82 -0.10
C MET A 583 -11.63 -14.17 -0.53
N ALA A 584 -10.86 -14.86 0.32
CA ALA A 584 -9.53 -15.36 -0.04
C ALA A 584 -9.54 -16.51 -1.06
N ASP A 585 -10.66 -17.23 -1.20
CA ASP A 585 -10.81 -18.34 -2.13
C ASP A 585 -11.19 -17.89 -3.56
N LEU A 586 -11.52 -16.61 -3.75
CA LEU A 586 -11.74 -15.99 -5.06
C LEU A 586 -10.43 -15.87 -5.87
N ARG A 587 -10.53 -15.96 -7.20
CA ARG A 587 -9.41 -15.59 -8.08
C ARG A 587 -9.11 -14.09 -7.95
N THR A 588 -7.83 -13.74 -8.05
CA THR A 588 -7.33 -12.35 -7.90
C THR A 588 -7.94 -11.39 -8.93
N THR A 589 -8.39 -11.93 -10.06
CA THR A 589 -9.15 -11.26 -11.12
C THR A 589 -10.57 -10.83 -10.72
N ALA A 590 -11.20 -11.50 -9.75
CA ALA A 590 -12.55 -11.16 -9.28
C ALA A 590 -12.55 -10.07 -8.20
N LEU A 591 -11.49 -9.99 -7.37
CA LEU A 591 -11.41 -9.12 -6.20
C LEU A 591 -11.68 -7.61 -6.50
N PRO A 592 -11.20 -7.01 -7.60
CA PRO A 592 -11.49 -5.60 -7.91
C PRO A 592 -12.99 -5.30 -8.13
N ASN A 593 -13.81 -6.29 -8.52
CA ASN A 593 -15.24 -6.12 -8.74
C ASN A 593 -16.07 -6.11 -7.43
N TRP A 594 -15.46 -6.09 -6.25
CA TRP A 594 -16.14 -6.22 -4.95
C TRP A 594 -17.30 -5.24 -4.72
N ASN A 595 -17.15 -3.98 -5.16
CA ASN A 595 -18.15 -2.92 -5.02
C ASN A 595 -18.99 -2.71 -6.30
N ARG A 596 -18.81 -3.55 -7.34
CA ARG A 596 -19.38 -3.27 -8.66
C ARG A 596 -20.85 -3.66 -8.78
N MET A 597 -21.25 -4.76 -8.15
CA MET A 597 -22.63 -5.24 -8.18
C MET A 597 -23.55 -4.43 -7.27
N ARG A 598 -24.77 -4.16 -7.73
CA ARG A 598 -25.89 -3.71 -6.91
C ARG A 598 -26.91 -4.84 -6.81
N ILE A 599 -27.33 -5.18 -5.60
CA ILE A 599 -28.35 -6.21 -5.37
C ILE A 599 -29.58 -5.49 -4.81
N SER A 600 -30.70 -5.51 -5.55
CA SER A 600 -31.96 -4.93 -5.11
C SER A 600 -32.93 -6.02 -4.64
N ILE A 601 -33.50 -5.84 -3.46
CA ILE A 601 -34.53 -6.71 -2.90
C ILE A 601 -35.89 -6.19 -3.36
N ASN A 602 -36.69 -7.03 -4.00
CA ASN A 602 -38.00 -6.65 -4.52
C ASN A 602 -39.04 -7.63 -3.94
N ILE A 603 -39.72 -7.19 -2.89
CA ILE A 603 -40.73 -7.95 -2.16
C ILE A 603 -42.08 -7.78 -2.86
N ILE A 604 -42.83 -8.87 -2.95
CA ILE A 604 -44.19 -8.92 -3.49
C ILE A 604 -45.13 -9.34 -2.37
N THR A 605 -46.16 -8.53 -2.10
CA THR A 605 -47.06 -8.74 -0.97
C THR A 605 -48.46 -8.17 -1.22
N GLN A 606 -49.45 -8.65 -0.47
CA GLN A 606 -50.82 -8.13 -0.51
C GLN A 606 -51.38 -7.91 0.91
N ASN A 607 -51.73 -8.98 1.61
CA ASN A 607 -52.51 -8.92 2.85
C ASN A 607 -52.09 -10.03 3.84
N ARG A 608 -50.78 -10.28 3.93
CA ARG A 608 -50.18 -11.28 4.83
C ARG A 608 -49.20 -10.63 5.82
N VAL A 609 -49.66 -9.63 6.59
CA VAL A 609 -48.82 -8.83 7.49
C VAL A 609 -47.91 -9.67 8.41
N HIS A 610 -48.38 -10.81 8.94
CA HIS A 610 -47.57 -11.69 9.80
C HIS A 610 -46.45 -12.41 9.04
N SER A 611 -46.74 -12.93 7.85
CA SER A 611 -45.77 -13.60 6.98
C SER A 611 -44.71 -12.61 6.47
N LEU A 612 -45.14 -11.41 6.08
CA LEU A 612 -44.25 -10.30 5.73
C LEU A 612 -43.39 -9.85 6.93
N THR A 613 -43.92 -9.85 8.15
CA THR A 613 -43.13 -9.54 9.37
C THR A 613 -42.00 -10.55 9.57
N ARG A 614 -42.25 -11.84 9.33
CA ARG A 614 -41.24 -12.91 9.38
C ARG A 614 -40.16 -12.71 8.31
N LEU A 615 -40.56 -12.42 7.07
CA LEU A 615 -39.65 -12.10 5.97
C LEU A 615 -38.75 -10.91 6.33
N LEU A 616 -39.34 -9.77 6.71
CA LEU A 616 -38.61 -8.54 7.02
C LEU A 616 -37.65 -8.71 8.19
N LYS A 617 -38.03 -9.45 9.23
CA LYS A 617 -37.10 -9.81 10.31
C LYS A 617 -35.92 -10.64 9.78
N SER A 618 -36.18 -11.68 8.99
CA SER A 618 -35.11 -12.55 8.45
C SER A 618 -34.15 -11.82 7.50
N LEU A 619 -34.61 -10.75 6.83
CA LEU A 619 -33.76 -9.82 6.07
C LEU A 619 -32.92 -8.93 7.00
N SER A 620 -33.50 -8.36 8.07
CA SER A 620 -32.75 -7.55 9.05
C SER A 620 -31.71 -8.35 9.83
N ASP A 621 -31.95 -9.64 10.08
CA ASP A 621 -31.05 -10.54 10.84
C ASP A 621 -29.86 -11.07 9.99
N ALA A 622 -29.63 -10.58 8.76
CA ALA A 622 -28.66 -11.13 7.80
C ALA A 622 -27.29 -10.42 7.74
N TYR A 623 -26.27 -11.15 7.28
CA TYR A 623 -24.88 -10.69 7.20
C TYR A 623 -24.59 -9.91 5.90
N TYR A 624 -24.73 -8.58 5.95
CA TYR A 624 -24.35 -7.68 4.85
C TYR A 624 -22.85 -7.29 4.89
N LEU A 625 -22.30 -6.89 3.74
CA LEU A 625 -20.86 -6.65 3.53
C LEU A 625 -20.52 -5.18 3.25
N GLY A 626 -21.32 -4.24 3.78
CA GLY A 626 -21.17 -2.80 3.53
C GLY A 626 -21.76 -2.32 2.19
N ASP A 627 -22.43 -3.20 1.45
CA ASP A 627 -23.13 -2.91 0.20
C ASP A 627 -24.34 -1.98 0.40
N GLU A 628 -24.63 -1.13 -0.58
CA GLU A 628 -25.98 -0.56 -0.73
C GLU A 628 -26.91 -1.62 -1.33
N VAL A 629 -27.95 -1.98 -0.56
CA VAL A 629 -28.96 -2.96 -0.93
C VAL A 629 -30.33 -2.27 -0.90
N PRO A 630 -30.82 -1.73 -2.03
CA PRO A 630 -32.18 -1.17 -2.12
C PRO A 630 -33.25 -2.20 -1.77
N ILE A 631 -34.36 -1.76 -1.15
CA ILE A 631 -35.55 -2.58 -0.91
C ILE A 631 -36.80 -1.94 -1.53
N SER A 632 -37.54 -2.71 -2.33
CA SER A 632 -38.81 -2.31 -2.92
C SER A 632 -39.95 -3.21 -2.46
N PHE A 633 -41.11 -2.59 -2.18
CA PHE A 633 -42.34 -3.28 -1.82
C PHE A 633 -43.35 -3.11 -2.95
N ASN A 634 -43.77 -4.22 -3.55
CA ASN A 634 -44.64 -4.26 -4.72
C ASN A 634 -46.00 -4.80 -4.29
N MET A 635 -46.93 -3.89 -4.03
CA MET A 635 -48.29 -4.16 -3.54
C MET A 635 -49.31 -4.05 -4.68
N ASP A 636 -50.26 -4.97 -4.73
CA ASP A 636 -51.38 -4.89 -5.66
C ASP A 636 -52.53 -4.05 -5.04
N SER A 637 -53.65 -3.87 -5.73
CA SER A 637 -54.66 -2.87 -5.34
C SER A 637 -55.36 -3.16 -4.00
N LYS A 638 -55.55 -4.44 -3.66
CA LYS A 638 -56.26 -4.93 -2.45
C LYS A 638 -55.35 -5.17 -1.23
N VAL A 639 -54.22 -4.46 -1.15
CA VAL A 639 -53.37 -4.45 0.06
C VAL A 639 -54.14 -3.92 1.27
N ASP A 640 -53.96 -4.57 2.42
CA ASP A 640 -54.67 -4.24 3.67
C ASP A 640 -53.93 -3.18 4.51
N GLU A 641 -54.65 -2.54 5.45
CA GLU A 641 -54.08 -1.45 6.24
C GLU A 641 -52.91 -1.91 7.13
N ALA A 642 -52.97 -3.13 7.66
CA ALA A 642 -51.92 -3.68 8.50
C ALA A 642 -50.60 -3.84 7.71
N THR A 643 -50.66 -4.35 6.47
CA THR A 643 -49.50 -4.42 5.57
C THR A 643 -48.98 -3.03 5.21
N ILE A 644 -49.86 -2.07 4.87
CA ILE A 644 -49.44 -0.68 4.57
C ILE A 644 -48.71 -0.06 5.77
N ARG A 645 -49.26 -0.17 6.99
CA ARG A 645 -48.65 0.36 8.22
C ARG A 645 -47.28 -0.26 8.47
N LEU A 646 -47.13 -1.58 8.31
CA LEU A 646 -45.86 -2.30 8.47
C LEU A 646 -44.78 -1.84 7.48
N VAL A 647 -45.07 -1.80 6.18
CA VAL A 647 -44.06 -1.39 5.18
C VAL A 647 -43.70 0.09 5.29
N SER A 648 -44.62 0.92 5.77
CA SER A 648 -44.39 2.34 6.04
C SER A 648 -43.46 2.55 7.23
N SER A 649 -43.67 1.84 8.35
CA SER A 649 -42.85 1.97 9.57
C SER A 649 -41.53 1.19 9.55
N PHE A 650 -41.38 0.16 8.70
CA PHE A 650 -40.17 -0.64 8.61
C PHE A 650 -38.93 0.21 8.29
N ASN A 651 -37.94 0.22 9.20
CA ASN A 651 -36.65 0.87 8.98
C ASN A 651 -35.68 -0.08 8.26
N TRP A 652 -35.02 0.41 7.20
CA TRP A 652 -34.07 -0.37 6.41
C TRP A 652 -32.68 0.28 6.41
N PRO A 653 -31.70 -0.27 7.15
CA PRO A 653 -30.40 0.38 7.35
C PRO A 653 -29.39 0.12 6.22
N HIS A 654 -29.74 -0.65 5.19
CA HIS A 654 -28.81 -1.08 4.15
C HIS A 654 -28.99 -0.38 2.79
N GLY A 655 -29.98 0.50 2.63
CA GLY A 655 -30.19 1.20 1.36
C GLY A 655 -31.52 1.97 1.31
N PRO A 656 -31.89 2.51 0.13
CA PRO A 656 -33.16 3.20 -0.05
C PRO A 656 -34.36 2.23 0.03
N LYS A 657 -35.46 2.67 0.66
CA LYS A 657 -36.75 1.98 0.72
C LYS A 657 -37.77 2.60 -0.23
N THR A 658 -38.36 1.81 -1.11
CA THR A 658 -39.36 2.24 -2.10
C THR A 658 -40.68 1.48 -1.93
N LEU A 659 -41.81 2.19 -1.93
CA LEU A 659 -43.14 1.59 -1.92
C LEU A 659 -43.81 1.78 -3.29
N LYS A 660 -44.33 0.70 -3.88
CA LYS A 660 -45.19 0.74 -5.07
C LYS A 660 -46.54 0.09 -4.75
N ARG A 661 -47.65 0.74 -5.12
CA ARG A 661 -49.00 0.19 -5.01
C ARG A 661 -49.73 0.33 -6.35
N ARG A 662 -50.37 -0.75 -6.82
CA ARG A 662 -51.21 -0.70 -8.03
C ARG A 662 -52.57 -0.05 -7.75
N ILE A 663 -53.09 0.67 -8.76
CA ILE A 663 -54.49 1.15 -8.78
C ILE A 663 -55.42 0.04 -9.29
N ILE A 664 -55.08 -0.55 -10.44
CA ILE A 664 -55.82 -1.67 -11.06
C ILE A 664 -55.20 -3.00 -10.60
N GLN A 665 -56.03 -4.00 -10.30
CA GLN A 665 -55.59 -5.34 -9.89
C GLN A 665 -54.67 -5.95 -10.98
N GLY A 666 -53.39 -6.14 -10.66
CA GLY A 666 -52.40 -6.70 -11.59
C GLY A 666 -52.49 -8.22 -11.70
N GLY A 667 -52.69 -8.91 -10.57
CA GLY A 667 -52.56 -10.36 -10.46
C GLY A 667 -51.10 -10.82 -10.40
N LEU A 668 -50.86 -12.08 -9.98
CA LEU A 668 -49.51 -12.58 -9.66
C LEU A 668 -48.51 -12.44 -10.83
N ILE A 669 -48.97 -12.60 -12.08
CA ILE A 669 -48.10 -12.45 -13.26
C ILE A 669 -47.49 -11.03 -13.30
N ARG A 670 -48.34 -10.00 -13.29
CA ARG A 670 -47.90 -8.59 -13.32
C ARG A 670 -47.19 -8.19 -12.03
N ALA A 671 -47.61 -8.72 -10.89
CA ALA A 671 -46.96 -8.47 -9.60
C ALA A 671 -45.49 -8.91 -9.62
N VAL A 672 -45.15 -10.03 -10.28
CA VAL A 672 -43.78 -10.51 -10.44
C VAL A 672 -43.05 -9.81 -11.60
N SER A 673 -43.63 -9.79 -12.81
CA SER A 673 -42.92 -9.32 -14.01
C SER A 673 -42.58 -7.83 -14.01
N GLU A 674 -43.32 -7.02 -13.26
CA GLU A 674 -43.11 -5.56 -13.14
C GLU A 674 -42.52 -5.17 -11.77
N SER A 675 -42.14 -6.15 -10.93
CA SER A 675 -41.54 -5.91 -9.61
C SER A 675 -40.18 -5.21 -9.69
N TRP A 676 -39.39 -5.55 -10.70
CA TRP A 676 -38.02 -5.09 -10.89
C TRP A 676 -37.70 -4.83 -12.36
N TYR A 677 -36.92 -3.78 -12.59
CA TYR A 677 -36.37 -3.40 -13.89
C TYR A 677 -34.89 -3.01 -13.70
N PRO A 678 -33.93 -3.72 -14.32
CA PRO A 678 -32.50 -3.50 -14.10
C PRO A 678 -31.98 -2.19 -14.72
N SER A 679 -31.52 -1.28 -13.85
CA SER A 679 -30.96 0.03 -14.19
C SER A 679 -29.61 -0.03 -14.93
N SER A 680 -28.85 -1.13 -14.78
CA SER A 680 -27.59 -1.37 -15.48
C SER A 680 -27.36 -2.87 -15.70
N ASP A 681 -26.25 -3.24 -16.33
CA ASP A 681 -25.79 -4.63 -16.43
C ASP A 681 -25.19 -5.18 -15.12
N ASP A 682 -25.03 -4.33 -14.11
CA ASP A 682 -24.47 -4.63 -12.78
C ASP A 682 -25.54 -4.57 -11.67
N ASP A 683 -26.81 -4.35 -12.02
CA ASP A 683 -27.99 -4.35 -11.14
C ASP A 683 -28.66 -5.74 -11.19
N PHE A 684 -28.85 -6.37 -10.03
CA PHE A 684 -29.39 -7.73 -9.89
C PHE A 684 -30.62 -7.73 -8.97
N GLY A 685 -31.71 -8.34 -9.42
CA GLY A 685 -32.99 -8.35 -8.70
C GLY A 685 -33.20 -9.63 -7.93
N LEU A 686 -33.15 -9.54 -6.60
CA LEU A 686 -33.66 -10.58 -5.69
C LEU A 686 -35.18 -10.44 -5.57
N LEU A 687 -35.94 -11.44 -6.03
CA LEU A 687 -37.39 -11.47 -5.88
C LEU A 687 -37.81 -12.36 -4.71
N LEU A 688 -38.71 -11.86 -3.86
CA LEU A 688 -39.23 -12.55 -2.67
C LEU A 688 -40.74 -12.34 -2.55
N GLU A 689 -41.50 -13.40 -2.32
CA GLU A 689 -42.92 -13.32 -1.94
C GLU A 689 -43.05 -13.26 -0.41
N ASP A 690 -44.15 -12.72 0.12
CA ASP A 690 -44.36 -12.53 1.56
C ASP A 690 -44.50 -13.83 2.39
N ASP A 691 -44.52 -15.00 1.75
CA ASP A 691 -44.50 -16.31 2.40
C ASP A 691 -43.08 -16.93 2.55
N ILE A 692 -42.03 -16.19 2.16
CA ILE A 692 -40.64 -16.62 2.26
C ILE A 692 -40.00 -16.18 3.59
N GLU A 693 -39.13 -17.02 4.17
CA GLU A 693 -38.13 -16.62 5.19
C GLU A 693 -36.72 -16.90 4.61
N VAL A 694 -35.72 -16.06 4.93
CA VAL A 694 -34.34 -16.21 4.43
C VAL A 694 -33.33 -16.56 5.53
N SER A 695 -32.24 -17.21 5.12
CA SER A 695 -31.07 -17.48 5.96
C SER A 695 -30.28 -16.20 6.21
N PRO A 696 -29.69 -16.00 7.40
CA PRO A 696 -28.72 -14.92 7.64
C PRO A 696 -27.52 -14.90 6.67
N TYR A 697 -27.24 -16.01 5.99
CA TYR A 697 -26.14 -16.14 5.02
C TYR A 697 -26.56 -15.87 3.56
N TYR A 698 -27.83 -15.53 3.28
CA TYR A 698 -28.33 -15.43 1.89
C TYR A 698 -27.55 -14.41 1.03
N HIS A 699 -27.24 -13.21 1.57
CA HIS A 699 -26.49 -12.17 0.86
C HIS A 699 -25.05 -12.60 0.56
N LEU A 700 -24.43 -13.32 1.51
CA LEU A 700 -23.08 -13.88 1.36
C LEU A 700 -23.01 -14.92 0.25
N TRP A 701 -24.03 -15.78 0.12
CA TRP A 701 -24.15 -16.74 -0.98
C TRP A 701 -24.27 -16.05 -2.34
N ILE A 702 -25.16 -15.06 -2.46
CA ILE A 702 -25.35 -14.28 -3.71
C ILE A 702 -24.03 -13.62 -4.12
N LYS A 703 -23.42 -12.83 -3.22
CA LYS A 703 -22.21 -12.06 -3.55
C LYS A 703 -21.01 -12.97 -3.84
N TYR A 704 -20.88 -14.11 -3.15
CA TYR A 704 -19.83 -15.08 -3.47
C TYR A 704 -20.05 -15.74 -4.84
N ALA A 705 -21.28 -16.16 -5.17
CA ALA A 705 -21.61 -16.76 -6.46
C ALA A 705 -21.43 -15.77 -7.63
N LEU A 706 -21.85 -14.51 -7.48
CA LEU A 706 -21.61 -13.46 -8.48
C LEU A 706 -20.11 -13.21 -8.68
N LEU A 707 -19.32 -13.10 -7.61
CA LEU A 707 -17.86 -12.91 -7.71
C LEU A 707 -17.14 -14.14 -8.31
N ALA A 708 -17.64 -15.35 -8.07
CA ALA A 708 -17.02 -16.59 -8.55
C ALA A 708 -17.40 -16.96 -10.00
N TYR A 709 -18.60 -16.56 -10.48
CA TYR A 709 -19.16 -17.06 -11.75
C TYR A 709 -19.59 -15.98 -12.76
N HIS A 710 -19.70 -14.71 -12.35
CA HIS A 710 -20.06 -13.60 -13.24
C HIS A 710 -18.94 -12.55 -13.38
N TYR A 711 -18.31 -12.16 -12.26
CA TYR A 711 -17.30 -11.10 -12.23
C TYR A 711 -15.85 -11.56 -12.37
N ASP A 712 -15.59 -12.86 -12.43
CA ASP A 712 -14.27 -13.37 -12.76
C ASP A 712 -14.10 -13.43 -14.28
N PRO A 713 -13.29 -12.56 -14.92
CA PRO A 713 -13.08 -12.59 -16.38
C PRO A 713 -12.44 -13.88 -16.90
N GLN A 714 -12.00 -14.79 -16.01
CA GLN A 714 -11.58 -16.15 -16.35
C GLN A 714 -12.72 -17.19 -16.27
N VAL A 715 -13.98 -16.75 -16.24
CA VAL A 715 -15.19 -17.58 -16.35
C VAL A 715 -16.08 -17.02 -17.46
N SER A 716 -16.41 -17.86 -18.43
CA SER A 716 -17.46 -17.59 -19.41
C SER A 716 -18.61 -18.55 -19.15
N LEU A 717 -19.79 -18.00 -18.84
CA LEU A 717 -20.99 -18.76 -18.50
C LEU A 717 -22.25 -17.94 -18.89
N PRO A 718 -22.46 -17.63 -20.18
CA PRO A 718 -23.61 -16.85 -20.65
C PRO A 718 -24.97 -17.54 -20.39
N GLU A 719 -24.97 -18.83 -20.06
CA GLU A 719 -26.17 -19.60 -19.70
C GLU A 719 -26.70 -19.28 -18.29
N LEU A 720 -25.89 -18.68 -17.41
CA LEU A 720 -26.32 -18.37 -16.04
C LEU A 720 -27.28 -17.17 -16.06
N SER A 721 -28.55 -17.46 -15.77
CA SER A 721 -29.66 -16.49 -15.76
C SER A 721 -30.07 -16.05 -14.35
N SER A 722 -29.76 -16.85 -13.33
CA SER A 722 -30.17 -16.61 -11.96
C SER A 722 -29.40 -17.45 -10.92
N ILE A 723 -29.47 -17.03 -9.66
CA ILE A 723 -28.96 -17.77 -8.49
C ILE A 723 -30.14 -18.03 -7.55
N SER A 724 -30.41 -19.31 -7.25
CA SER A 724 -31.44 -19.71 -6.29
C SER A 724 -30.97 -19.54 -4.85
N LEU A 725 -31.90 -19.22 -3.95
CA LEU A 725 -31.73 -19.36 -2.51
C LEU A 725 -32.32 -20.69 -1.97
N TYR A 726 -33.27 -21.30 -2.69
CA TYR A 726 -34.00 -22.51 -2.30
C TYR A 726 -33.44 -23.80 -2.94
N THR A 727 -33.60 -24.94 -2.25
CA THR A 727 -33.25 -26.29 -2.75
C THR A 727 -34.52 -27.14 -3.02
N PRO A 728 -34.80 -27.54 -4.28
CA PRO A 728 -35.97 -28.36 -4.63
C PRO A 728 -36.06 -29.71 -3.89
N ARG A 729 -37.30 -30.02 -3.49
CA ARG A 729 -37.74 -31.30 -2.88
C ARG A 729 -38.56 -32.18 -3.81
N LEU A 730 -39.11 -31.62 -4.89
CA LEU A 730 -39.99 -32.30 -5.86
C LEU A 730 -39.56 -31.97 -7.30
N VAL A 731 -39.82 -32.88 -8.24
CA VAL A 731 -39.79 -32.56 -9.67
C VAL A 731 -41.13 -31.92 -10.07
N GLU A 732 -41.25 -30.60 -9.94
CA GLU A 732 -42.54 -29.89 -10.09
C GLU A 732 -43.16 -29.93 -11.50
N VAL A 733 -42.34 -30.18 -12.53
CA VAL A 733 -42.74 -30.10 -13.95
C VAL A 733 -43.38 -31.38 -14.51
N VAL A 734 -43.48 -32.45 -13.72
CA VAL A 734 -44.19 -33.69 -14.12
C VAL A 734 -45.51 -33.85 -13.37
N LYS A 735 -46.42 -34.69 -13.87
CA LYS A 735 -47.77 -34.85 -13.30
C LYS A 735 -47.72 -35.47 -11.90
N GLU A 736 -46.80 -36.41 -11.71
CA GLU A 736 -46.61 -37.26 -10.54
C GLU A 736 -45.92 -36.53 -9.38
N ARG A 737 -45.18 -35.45 -9.68
CA ARG A 737 -44.35 -34.66 -8.73
C ARG A 737 -43.54 -35.54 -7.75
N PRO A 738 -42.70 -36.48 -8.23
CA PRO A 738 -41.92 -37.36 -7.36
C PRO A 738 -40.99 -36.56 -6.44
N LYS A 739 -40.78 -37.07 -5.23
CA LYS A 739 -39.79 -36.50 -4.29
C LYS A 739 -38.37 -36.68 -4.84
N TRP A 740 -37.54 -35.67 -4.66
CA TRP A 740 -36.18 -35.61 -5.18
C TRP A 740 -35.26 -34.94 -4.16
N ASN A 741 -34.02 -35.42 -4.09
CA ASN A 741 -33.01 -34.96 -3.14
C ASN A 741 -31.67 -34.80 -3.86
N PRO A 742 -31.18 -33.56 -4.12
CA PRO A 742 -29.90 -33.35 -4.80
C PRO A 742 -28.72 -33.91 -3.99
N THR A 743 -28.82 -33.97 -2.66
CA THR A 743 -27.76 -34.48 -1.80
C THR A 743 -27.54 -35.98 -1.98
N GLU A 744 -28.63 -36.73 -2.20
CA GLU A 744 -28.53 -38.14 -2.57
C GLU A 744 -28.14 -38.29 -4.05
N PHE A 745 -28.75 -37.52 -4.94
CA PHE A 745 -28.52 -37.60 -6.38
C PHE A 745 -27.04 -37.37 -6.76
N PHE A 746 -26.38 -36.42 -6.13
CA PHE A 746 -24.97 -36.10 -6.37
C PHE A 746 -23.98 -36.82 -5.45
N LYS A 747 -24.40 -37.84 -4.68
CA LYS A 747 -23.54 -38.58 -3.72
C LYS A 747 -22.26 -39.16 -4.35
N ASN A 748 -22.31 -39.53 -5.63
CA ASN A 748 -21.18 -40.07 -6.40
C ASN A 748 -20.19 -39.00 -6.92
N ILE A 749 -20.51 -37.69 -6.79
CA ILE A 749 -19.63 -36.57 -7.17
C ILE A 749 -19.16 -35.87 -5.89
N HIS A 750 -20.11 -35.29 -5.15
CA HIS A 750 -19.97 -34.79 -3.80
C HIS A 750 -21.39 -34.49 -3.30
N PRO A 751 -21.83 -35.00 -2.13
CA PRO A 751 -23.22 -34.87 -1.69
C PRO A 751 -23.67 -33.40 -1.62
N ASN A 752 -22.81 -32.48 -1.20
CA ASN A 752 -23.14 -31.06 -1.08
C ASN A 752 -22.61 -30.20 -2.26
N THR A 753 -22.45 -30.73 -3.48
CA THR A 753 -22.07 -29.87 -4.62
C THR A 753 -23.24 -28.97 -5.03
N PRO A 754 -23.05 -27.65 -5.16
CA PRO A 754 -23.94 -26.81 -5.96
C PRO A 754 -24.04 -27.35 -7.39
N TYR A 755 -25.11 -26.99 -8.09
CA TYR A 755 -25.40 -27.49 -9.43
C TYR A 755 -26.15 -26.46 -10.27
N PHE A 756 -26.04 -26.59 -11.60
CA PHE A 756 -26.87 -25.85 -12.54
C PHE A 756 -28.14 -26.63 -12.86
N HIS A 757 -29.27 -25.94 -12.98
CA HIS A 757 -30.55 -26.55 -13.31
C HIS A 757 -31.37 -25.62 -14.22
N GLN A 758 -31.98 -26.17 -15.26
CA GLN A 758 -32.81 -25.43 -16.23
C GLN A 758 -34.16 -24.96 -15.65
N LEU A 759 -34.56 -25.45 -14.48
CA LEU A 759 -35.75 -24.99 -13.76
C LEU A 759 -35.46 -23.64 -13.06
N PRO A 760 -36.22 -22.55 -13.32
CA PRO A 760 -36.13 -21.34 -12.52
C PRO A 760 -36.66 -21.55 -11.10
N CYS A 761 -36.04 -20.89 -10.12
CA CYS A 761 -36.57 -20.83 -8.77
C CYS A 761 -37.63 -19.73 -8.62
N SER A 762 -38.69 -20.01 -7.85
CA SER A 762 -39.78 -19.09 -7.54
C SER A 762 -39.91 -18.76 -6.03
N TRP A 763 -39.02 -19.28 -5.19
CA TRP A 763 -39.09 -19.16 -3.72
C TRP A 763 -37.82 -18.50 -3.16
N GLY A 764 -37.46 -17.35 -3.73
CA GLY A 764 -36.21 -16.64 -3.47
C GLY A 764 -35.13 -16.96 -4.51
N ALA A 765 -34.91 -16.01 -5.41
CA ALA A 765 -33.86 -16.09 -6.43
C ALA A 765 -33.43 -14.69 -6.89
N VAL A 766 -32.15 -14.57 -7.25
CA VAL A 766 -31.56 -13.39 -7.87
C VAL A 766 -31.54 -13.59 -9.39
N PHE A 767 -32.19 -12.71 -10.13
CA PHE A 767 -32.24 -12.74 -11.60
C PHE A 767 -31.22 -11.78 -12.21
N PHE A 768 -30.62 -12.20 -13.32
CA PHE A 768 -29.58 -11.44 -14.00
C PHE A 768 -30.21 -10.40 -14.94
N PRO A 769 -29.63 -9.19 -15.04
CA PRO A 769 -30.27 -8.06 -15.73
C PRO A 769 -30.62 -8.33 -17.18
N LYS A 770 -29.71 -8.99 -17.93
CA LYS A 770 -29.87 -9.25 -19.37
C LYS A 770 -31.03 -10.22 -19.64
N GLN A 771 -31.01 -11.35 -18.96
CA GLN A 771 -32.05 -12.37 -19.06
C GLN A 771 -33.39 -11.90 -18.50
N TRP A 772 -33.42 -10.93 -17.57
CA TRP A 772 -34.68 -10.33 -17.11
C TRP A 772 -35.27 -9.32 -18.10
N ARG A 773 -34.44 -8.49 -18.77
CA ARG A 773 -34.91 -7.65 -19.91
C ARG A 773 -35.46 -8.51 -21.04
N GLU A 774 -34.77 -9.59 -21.38
CA GLU A 774 -35.28 -10.58 -22.32
C GLU A 774 -36.59 -11.19 -21.85
N PHE A 775 -36.67 -11.68 -20.61
CA PHE A 775 -37.89 -12.29 -20.07
C PHE A 775 -39.11 -11.37 -20.16
N TYR A 776 -38.94 -10.07 -19.89
CA TYR A 776 -40.00 -9.08 -20.03
C TYR A 776 -40.53 -8.99 -21.49
N VAL A 777 -39.62 -8.90 -22.47
CA VAL A 777 -39.97 -8.86 -23.90
C VAL A 777 -40.56 -10.18 -24.38
N TYR A 778 -39.94 -11.30 -24.03
CA TYR A 778 -40.38 -12.65 -24.38
C TYR A 778 -41.79 -12.94 -23.83
N MET A 779 -42.06 -12.57 -22.58
CA MET A 779 -43.39 -12.70 -21.99
C MET A 779 -44.39 -11.82 -22.75
N ASN A 780 -44.06 -10.57 -23.06
CA ASN A 780 -44.94 -9.69 -23.86
C ASN A 780 -45.23 -10.26 -25.27
N MET A 781 -44.26 -10.91 -25.91
CA MET A 781 -44.41 -11.60 -27.21
C MET A 781 -45.19 -12.92 -27.14
N ARG A 782 -45.33 -13.53 -25.96
CA ARG A 782 -46.00 -14.84 -25.77
C ARG A 782 -47.29 -14.76 -24.96
N PHE A 783 -47.58 -13.64 -24.32
CA PHE A 783 -48.79 -13.43 -23.55
C PHE A 783 -50.00 -13.41 -24.48
N THR A 784 -50.98 -14.28 -24.19
CA THR A 784 -52.19 -14.48 -24.98
C THR A 784 -53.38 -14.62 -24.03
N GLU A 785 -54.54 -14.06 -24.40
CA GLU A 785 -55.74 -14.10 -23.55
C GLU A 785 -56.25 -15.54 -23.34
N ASP A 786 -56.14 -16.37 -24.38
CA ASP A 786 -56.32 -17.82 -24.29
C ASP A 786 -54.96 -18.52 -24.20
N ALA A 787 -54.53 -18.79 -22.97
CA ALA A 787 -53.24 -19.43 -22.68
C ALA A 787 -53.10 -20.87 -23.24
N LYS A 788 -54.19 -21.48 -23.76
CA LYS A 788 -54.10 -22.74 -24.53
C LYS A 788 -53.44 -22.54 -25.90
N LYS A 789 -53.39 -21.31 -26.41
CA LYS A 789 -52.74 -20.93 -27.67
C LYS A 789 -51.25 -20.62 -27.53
N ASN A 790 -50.65 -20.84 -26.35
CA ASN A 790 -49.19 -20.71 -26.20
C ASN A 790 -48.49 -21.75 -27.12
N PRO A 791 -47.66 -21.30 -28.09
CA PRO A 791 -47.04 -22.19 -29.08
C PRO A 791 -45.93 -23.07 -28.50
N VAL A 792 -45.45 -22.81 -27.27
CA VAL A 792 -44.36 -23.58 -26.64
C VAL A 792 -44.92 -24.75 -25.85
N GLN A 793 -44.64 -25.94 -26.37
CA GLN A 793 -45.15 -27.24 -25.93
C GLN A 793 -43.98 -28.18 -25.63
N ILE A 794 -43.38 -28.03 -24.44
CA ILE A 794 -42.21 -28.81 -24.03
C ILE A 794 -42.62 -30.29 -23.88
N PRO A 795 -41.98 -31.25 -24.58
CA PRO A 795 -42.39 -32.65 -24.54
C PRO A 795 -42.40 -33.22 -23.11
N LYS A 796 -43.51 -33.89 -22.75
CA LYS A 796 -43.77 -34.49 -21.42
C LYS A 796 -43.84 -33.50 -20.25
N SER A 797 -43.80 -32.18 -20.47
CA SER A 797 -43.93 -31.19 -19.39
C SER A 797 -45.38 -30.92 -19.00
N ARG A 798 -45.64 -30.91 -17.69
CA ARG A 798 -46.88 -30.41 -17.07
C ARG A 798 -47.07 -28.90 -17.29
N THR A 799 -45.98 -28.15 -17.49
CA THR A 799 -46.02 -26.68 -17.63
C THR A 799 -46.85 -26.23 -18.84
N ASN A 800 -46.97 -27.08 -19.87
CA ASN A 800 -47.84 -26.85 -21.02
C ASN A 800 -49.31 -26.57 -20.63
N GLY A 801 -49.77 -27.14 -19.51
CA GLY A 801 -51.12 -26.90 -18.97
C GLY A 801 -51.25 -25.66 -18.06
N TRP A 802 -50.15 -24.96 -17.72
CA TRP A 802 -50.20 -23.85 -16.76
C TRP A 802 -50.74 -22.56 -17.40
N GLN A 803 -52.00 -22.21 -17.11
CA GLN A 803 -52.68 -21.07 -17.74
C GLN A 803 -52.38 -19.70 -17.09
N ALA A 804 -52.01 -19.68 -15.80
CA ALA A 804 -51.96 -18.45 -14.98
C ALA A 804 -50.63 -18.26 -14.22
N SER A 805 -49.52 -18.80 -14.74
CA SER A 805 -48.21 -18.80 -14.06
C SER A 805 -47.15 -18.07 -14.88
N TRP A 806 -46.59 -16.99 -14.32
CA TRP A 806 -45.42 -16.28 -14.87
C TRP A 806 -44.23 -17.21 -15.09
N LYS A 807 -44.08 -18.19 -14.18
CA LYS A 807 -43.02 -19.20 -14.21
C LYS A 807 -43.10 -20.09 -15.45
N LYS A 808 -44.26 -20.26 -16.10
CA LYS A 808 -44.33 -20.97 -17.40
C LYS A 808 -43.52 -20.23 -18.45
N PHE A 809 -43.74 -18.93 -18.64
CA PHE A 809 -43.03 -18.15 -19.65
C PHE A 809 -41.52 -18.15 -19.42
N LEU A 810 -41.07 -18.11 -18.15
CA LEU A 810 -39.64 -18.21 -17.83
C LEU A 810 -39.08 -19.63 -18.08
N ILE A 811 -39.83 -20.69 -17.77
CA ILE A 811 -39.47 -22.07 -18.13
C ILE A 811 -39.39 -22.24 -19.66
N ASP A 812 -40.37 -21.74 -20.40
CA ASP A 812 -40.41 -21.78 -21.87
C ASP A 812 -39.14 -21.11 -22.45
N MET A 813 -38.80 -19.91 -21.97
CA MET A 813 -37.61 -19.16 -22.40
C MET A 813 -36.30 -19.88 -22.01
N MET A 814 -36.16 -20.34 -20.76
CA MET A 814 -34.96 -21.04 -20.31
C MET A 814 -34.77 -22.40 -21.01
N TYR A 815 -35.86 -23.05 -21.43
CA TYR A 815 -35.80 -24.23 -22.27
C TYR A 815 -35.25 -23.91 -23.66
N LEU A 816 -35.80 -22.90 -24.34
CA LEU A 816 -35.38 -22.46 -25.68
C LEU A 816 -33.92 -21.93 -25.71
N ARG A 817 -33.51 -21.15 -24.72
CA ARG A 817 -32.15 -20.56 -24.62
C ARG A 817 -31.09 -21.53 -24.07
N GLY A 818 -31.49 -22.64 -23.46
CA GLY A 818 -30.59 -23.50 -22.69
C GLY A 818 -30.04 -22.82 -21.42
N TYR A 819 -30.75 -21.84 -20.87
CA TYR A 819 -30.36 -21.11 -19.66
C TYR A 819 -30.54 -21.94 -18.39
N VAL A 820 -29.76 -21.61 -17.36
CA VAL A 820 -29.73 -22.30 -16.07
C VAL A 820 -29.75 -21.34 -14.88
N THR A 821 -30.24 -21.85 -13.76
CA THR A 821 -30.12 -21.28 -12.42
C THR A 821 -29.03 -22.03 -11.66
N LEU A 822 -28.19 -21.33 -10.88
CA LEU A 822 -27.31 -21.95 -9.89
C LEU A 822 -28.12 -22.30 -8.62
N TYR A 823 -28.08 -23.57 -8.20
CA TYR A 823 -28.78 -24.04 -7.01
C TYR A 823 -27.83 -24.41 -5.85
N PRO A 824 -28.20 -24.07 -4.59
CA PRO A 824 -27.55 -24.61 -3.40
C PRO A 824 -27.88 -26.10 -3.21
N ASN A 825 -27.04 -26.78 -2.41
CA ASN A 825 -27.21 -28.19 -2.05
C ASN A 825 -26.43 -28.46 -0.76
N PHE A 826 -27.15 -28.67 0.33
CA PHE A 826 -26.57 -28.87 1.66
C PHE A 826 -27.30 -29.98 2.43
N PRO A 827 -26.70 -30.54 3.50
CA PRO A 827 -27.30 -31.65 4.24
C PRO A 827 -28.74 -31.35 4.69
N LYS A 828 -29.60 -32.39 4.65
CA LYS A 828 -31.05 -32.29 4.93
C LYS A 828 -31.81 -31.33 3.97
N GLN A 829 -31.26 -31.07 2.78
CA GLN A 829 -31.75 -30.07 1.81
C GLN A 829 -31.83 -28.66 2.40
N ALA A 830 -30.88 -28.31 3.28
CA ALA A 830 -30.80 -26.98 3.87
C ALA A 830 -30.55 -25.90 2.80
N SER A 831 -31.10 -24.72 3.01
CA SER A 831 -31.22 -23.68 1.98
C SER A 831 -31.04 -22.26 2.53
N PHE A 832 -30.89 -21.29 1.63
CA PHE A 832 -30.85 -19.86 1.97
C PHE A 832 -32.22 -19.18 1.97
N SER A 833 -33.27 -19.85 1.50
CA SER A 833 -34.67 -19.46 1.67
C SER A 833 -35.56 -20.69 1.89
N THR A 834 -36.74 -20.49 2.47
CA THR A 834 -37.80 -21.50 2.61
C THR A 834 -39.17 -20.87 2.31
N ASN A 835 -40.12 -21.67 1.80
CA ASN A 835 -41.50 -21.25 1.55
C ASN A 835 -42.43 -21.89 2.57
N HIS A 836 -43.22 -21.08 3.28
CA HIS A 836 -44.07 -21.55 4.37
C HIS A 836 -45.47 -22.02 3.95
N MET A 837 -45.77 -22.06 2.64
CA MET A 837 -47.08 -22.45 2.07
C MET A 837 -48.27 -21.64 2.60
N GLU A 838 -48.14 -20.32 2.74
CA GLU A 838 -49.22 -19.47 3.23
C GLU A 838 -50.41 -19.49 2.21
N PRO A 839 -51.69 -19.55 2.66
CA PRO A 839 -52.83 -19.60 1.74
C PRO A 839 -52.87 -18.43 0.75
N GLY A 840 -53.26 -18.69 -0.51
CA GLY A 840 -53.19 -17.69 -1.59
C GLY A 840 -53.60 -18.21 -2.98
N ALA A 841 -53.12 -17.56 -4.04
CA ALA A 841 -53.57 -17.80 -5.42
C ALA A 841 -53.34 -19.22 -5.96
N HIS A 842 -52.43 -20.00 -5.36
CA HIS A 842 -52.14 -21.38 -5.76
C HIS A 842 -52.32 -22.39 -4.62
N ILE A 843 -52.25 -21.96 -3.36
CA ILE A 843 -52.38 -22.83 -2.17
C ILE A 843 -53.72 -22.55 -1.49
N SER A 844 -54.56 -23.56 -1.35
CA SER A 844 -55.90 -23.48 -0.74
C SER A 844 -56.87 -22.50 -1.42
N ALA A 845 -56.67 -22.20 -2.70
CA ALA A 845 -57.67 -21.52 -3.53
C ALA A 845 -58.93 -22.41 -3.68
N LYS A 846 -60.13 -21.79 -3.76
CA LYS A 846 -61.43 -22.48 -3.70
C LYS A 846 -61.60 -23.63 -4.69
N ASP A 847 -61.00 -23.50 -5.88
CA ASP A 847 -61.15 -24.46 -6.98
C ASP A 847 -59.96 -25.46 -7.06
N ASN A 848 -59.02 -25.42 -6.11
CA ASN A 848 -57.84 -26.29 -6.15
C ASN A 848 -58.09 -27.67 -5.49
N VAL A 849 -58.32 -28.67 -6.34
CA VAL A 849 -58.53 -30.07 -5.94
C VAL A 849 -57.25 -30.76 -5.42
N VAL A 850 -56.07 -30.13 -5.57
CA VAL A 850 -54.79 -30.71 -5.10
C VAL A 850 -54.55 -30.38 -3.63
N LYS A 851 -54.59 -31.41 -2.77
CA LYS A 851 -54.08 -31.33 -1.39
C LYS A 851 -52.55 -31.16 -1.43
N HIS A 852 -52.03 -30.13 -0.78
CA HIS A 852 -50.59 -29.89 -0.62
C HIS A 852 -50.11 -30.37 0.75
N ASP A 853 -48.87 -30.87 0.80
CA ASP A 853 -48.15 -31.20 2.04
C ASP A 853 -47.05 -30.16 2.26
N LYS A 854 -47.01 -29.54 3.45
CA LYS A 854 -46.04 -28.50 3.80
C LYS A 854 -44.60 -29.01 3.81
N SER A 855 -44.38 -30.30 4.08
CA SER A 855 -43.06 -30.95 4.08
C SER A 855 -42.42 -31.10 2.69
N ASP A 856 -43.19 -30.90 1.61
CA ASP A 856 -42.71 -30.88 0.23
C ASP A 856 -42.13 -29.53 -0.21
N PHE A 857 -42.30 -28.48 0.60
CA PHE A 857 -41.95 -27.09 0.26
C PHE A 857 -41.11 -26.40 1.34
N GLU A 858 -41.31 -26.71 2.64
CA GLU A 858 -40.44 -26.20 3.70
C GLU A 858 -39.08 -26.92 3.70
N VAL A 859 -38.01 -26.13 3.73
CA VAL A 859 -36.61 -26.56 3.88
C VAL A 859 -36.00 -25.94 5.13
N PRO A 860 -35.06 -26.61 5.81
CA PRO A 860 -34.37 -26.01 6.94
C PRO A 860 -33.48 -24.85 6.45
N LEU A 861 -33.65 -23.66 7.01
CA LEU A 861 -32.77 -22.53 6.73
C LEU A 861 -31.38 -22.79 7.30
N LEU A 862 -30.35 -22.56 6.49
CA LEU A 862 -28.96 -22.71 6.90
C LEU A 862 -28.59 -21.59 7.88
N LYS A 863 -28.18 -21.92 9.10
CA LYS A 863 -27.78 -20.95 10.15
C LYS A 863 -26.28 -20.98 10.47
N GLU A 864 -25.52 -21.77 9.73
CA GLU A 864 -24.08 -21.98 9.88
C GLU A 864 -23.33 -21.54 8.60
N ASP A 865 -22.00 -21.46 8.69
CA ASP A 865 -21.16 -21.08 7.56
C ASP A 865 -21.16 -22.16 6.47
N PHE A 866 -21.76 -21.82 5.31
CA PHE A 866 -21.91 -22.73 4.17
C PHE A 866 -20.59 -23.32 3.66
N ARG A 867 -19.46 -22.64 3.89
CA ARG A 867 -18.13 -23.13 3.48
C ARG A 867 -17.80 -24.49 4.10
N ASN A 868 -18.26 -24.73 5.33
CA ASN A 868 -18.05 -26.00 6.03
C ASN A 868 -18.65 -27.22 5.31
N PHE A 869 -19.62 -27.00 4.42
CA PHE A 869 -20.31 -28.05 3.69
C PHE A 869 -19.90 -28.14 2.21
N LEU A 870 -19.31 -27.07 1.63
CA LEU A 870 -18.97 -27.01 0.21
C LEU A 870 -17.80 -27.95 -0.17
N PRO A 871 -17.73 -28.44 -1.43
CA PRO A 871 -16.66 -29.32 -1.89
C PRO A 871 -15.26 -28.67 -1.71
N GLY A 872 -14.46 -29.22 -0.79
CA GLY A 872 -13.13 -28.65 -0.48
C GLY A 872 -13.17 -27.26 0.17
N GLY A 873 -14.27 -26.91 0.86
CA GLY A 873 -14.39 -25.69 1.65
C GLY A 873 -14.77 -24.42 0.88
N LYS A 874 -15.03 -24.51 -0.43
CA LYS A 874 -15.24 -23.35 -1.33
C LYS A 874 -16.12 -23.68 -2.54
N LEU A 875 -16.55 -22.65 -3.26
CA LEU A 875 -17.32 -22.85 -4.51
C LEU A 875 -16.47 -23.60 -5.55
N PRO A 876 -17.00 -24.68 -6.19
CA PRO A 876 -16.32 -25.36 -7.28
C PRO A 876 -16.11 -24.44 -8.50
N PRO A 877 -15.06 -24.63 -9.32
CA PRO A 877 -14.97 -23.99 -10.63
C PRO A 877 -16.20 -24.29 -11.49
N ALA A 878 -16.66 -23.34 -12.30
CA ALA A 878 -17.89 -23.50 -13.10
C ALA A 878 -17.89 -24.76 -13.99
N SER A 879 -16.72 -25.13 -14.54
CA SER A 879 -16.52 -26.34 -15.35
C SER A 879 -16.60 -27.67 -14.58
N ARG A 880 -16.76 -27.64 -13.25
CA ARG A 880 -16.97 -28.81 -12.39
C ARG A 880 -18.38 -28.88 -11.79
N LEU A 881 -19.23 -27.88 -12.01
CA LEU A 881 -20.61 -27.91 -11.54
C LEU A 881 -21.45 -28.83 -12.46
N PRO A 882 -22.15 -29.84 -11.93
CA PRO A 882 -23.05 -30.66 -12.74
C PRO A 882 -24.24 -29.83 -13.23
N SER A 883 -24.76 -30.16 -14.41
CA SER A 883 -25.89 -29.48 -15.05
C SER A 883 -27.07 -30.44 -15.26
N LEU A 884 -28.27 -29.96 -14.95
CA LEU A 884 -29.53 -30.70 -15.05
C LEU A 884 -30.50 -30.02 -16.03
N ASN A 885 -31.18 -30.83 -16.86
CA ASN A 885 -32.33 -30.37 -17.63
C ASN A 885 -33.56 -30.13 -16.75
N LEU A 886 -34.63 -29.60 -17.35
CA LEU A 886 -35.90 -29.29 -16.67
C LEU A 886 -36.53 -30.46 -15.89
N PHE A 887 -36.16 -31.71 -16.23
CA PHE A 887 -36.67 -32.95 -15.63
C PHE A 887 -35.68 -33.58 -14.62
N ASN A 888 -34.74 -32.78 -14.08
CA ASN A 888 -33.70 -33.20 -13.14
C ASN A 888 -32.74 -34.29 -13.68
N GLN A 889 -32.61 -34.44 -15.01
CA GLN A 889 -31.70 -35.40 -15.64
C GLN A 889 -30.34 -34.75 -15.97
N PRO A 890 -29.20 -35.44 -15.84
CA PRO A 890 -27.89 -34.86 -16.15
C PRO A 890 -27.73 -34.58 -17.65
N VAL A 891 -27.56 -33.30 -18.01
CA VAL A 891 -27.40 -32.85 -19.40
C VAL A 891 -26.45 -31.64 -19.41
N SER A 892 -25.44 -31.66 -20.28
CA SER A 892 -24.49 -30.54 -20.41
C SER A 892 -25.17 -29.27 -20.95
N LEU A 893 -24.61 -28.09 -20.64
CA LEU A 893 -25.15 -26.80 -21.10
C LEU A 893 -25.37 -26.74 -22.63
N LYS A 894 -24.45 -27.32 -23.42
CA LYS A 894 -24.61 -27.45 -24.89
C LYS A 894 -25.76 -28.40 -25.27
N GLY A 895 -25.99 -29.45 -24.48
CA GLY A 895 -27.16 -30.33 -24.62
C GLY A 895 -28.48 -29.63 -24.30
N LEU A 896 -28.52 -28.72 -23.31
CA LEU A 896 -29.70 -27.90 -23.00
C LEU A 896 -30.07 -26.98 -24.18
N LYS A 897 -29.08 -26.26 -24.73
CA LYS A 897 -29.26 -25.44 -25.94
C LYS A 897 -29.73 -26.26 -27.14
N ALA A 898 -29.15 -27.45 -27.34
CA ALA A 898 -29.58 -28.36 -28.41
C ALA A 898 -30.99 -28.92 -28.22
N ALA A 899 -31.50 -29.02 -26.98
CA ALA A 899 -32.89 -29.38 -26.72
C ALA A 899 -33.85 -28.22 -27.05
N GLY A 900 -33.46 -26.98 -26.72
CA GLY A 900 -34.19 -25.77 -27.12
C GLY A 900 -34.25 -25.57 -28.62
N ALA A 901 -33.10 -25.60 -29.31
CA ALA A 901 -32.99 -25.46 -30.76
C ALA A 901 -33.81 -26.52 -31.53
N LYS A 902 -33.84 -27.77 -31.04
CA LYS A 902 -34.64 -28.85 -31.63
C LYS A 902 -36.16 -28.69 -31.44
N LEU A 903 -36.61 -27.86 -30.50
CA LEU A 903 -38.03 -27.63 -30.29
C LEU A 903 -38.63 -26.71 -31.37
N GLY A 904 -37.83 -25.81 -31.96
CA GLY A 904 -38.23 -24.92 -33.07
C GLY A 904 -39.29 -23.86 -32.75
N GLN A 905 -39.91 -23.90 -31.56
CA GLN A 905 -41.01 -23.03 -31.12
C GLN A 905 -40.53 -21.70 -30.51
N ASP A 906 -39.48 -21.11 -31.08
CA ASP A 906 -38.89 -19.85 -30.60
C ASP A 906 -39.64 -18.61 -31.14
N VAL A 907 -39.27 -17.41 -30.69
CA VAL A 907 -39.88 -16.15 -31.14
C VAL A 907 -39.42 -15.71 -32.54
N ILE A 908 -38.30 -16.26 -33.03
CA ILE A 908 -37.85 -16.21 -34.44
C ILE A 908 -37.54 -17.64 -34.87
N GLY A 909 -37.96 -18.05 -36.07
CA GLY A 909 -37.61 -19.36 -36.62
C GLY A 909 -36.12 -19.46 -36.95
N CYS A 910 -35.41 -20.38 -36.30
CA CYS A 910 -34.01 -20.71 -36.63
C CYS A 910 -33.95 -22.00 -37.44
N ASN A 911 -33.27 -21.97 -38.58
CA ASN A 911 -33.33 -23.04 -39.61
C ASN A 911 -32.46 -24.28 -39.31
N ASN A 912 -31.96 -24.43 -38.08
CA ASN A 912 -30.90 -25.38 -37.77
C ASN A 912 -30.90 -25.77 -36.28
N ALA A 913 -30.83 -27.08 -35.99
CA ALA A 913 -30.79 -27.65 -34.63
C ALA A 913 -29.50 -27.36 -33.83
N THR A 914 -28.63 -26.49 -34.34
CA THR A 914 -27.41 -25.97 -33.70
C THR A 914 -27.40 -24.45 -33.52
N GLU A 915 -28.55 -23.80 -33.73
CA GLU A 915 -28.73 -22.35 -33.59
C GLU A 915 -29.84 -22.03 -32.58
N ILE A 916 -29.66 -20.96 -31.81
CA ILE A 916 -30.66 -20.39 -30.90
C ILE A 916 -30.87 -18.90 -31.22
N VAL A 917 -32.02 -18.35 -30.84
CA VAL A 917 -32.25 -16.90 -30.88
C VAL A 917 -31.31 -16.21 -29.88
N MET A 918 -30.55 -15.25 -30.40
CA MET A 918 -29.81 -14.24 -29.63
C MET A 918 -30.62 -12.95 -29.59
N VAL A 919 -30.59 -12.29 -28.44
CA VAL A 919 -31.26 -11.01 -28.19
C VAL A 919 -30.26 -9.87 -28.08
N ASP A 920 -30.74 -8.65 -28.33
CA ASP A 920 -30.04 -7.46 -27.89
C ASP A 920 -30.14 -7.33 -26.36
N HIS A 921 -29.00 -7.24 -25.67
CA HIS A 921 -28.95 -7.27 -24.20
C HIS A 921 -29.41 -5.96 -23.52
N GLN A 922 -29.55 -4.86 -24.28
CA GLN A 922 -30.01 -3.57 -23.75
C GLN A 922 -31.54 -3.44 -23.79
N THR A 923 -32.16 -3.91 -24.88
CA THR A 923 -33.61 -3.84 -25.10
C THR A 923 -34.35 -5.13 -24.74
N GLY A 924 -33.67 -6.28 -24.73
CA GLY A 924 -34.28 -7.61 -24.62
C GLY A 924 -34.90 -8.11 -25.93
N LEU A 925 -34.79 -7.38 -27.04
CA LEU A 925 -35.42 -7.73 -28.32
C LEU A 925 -34.70 -8.89 -29.02
N PRO A 926 -35.43 -9.90 -29.55
CA PRO A 926 -34.90 -10.88 -30.48
C PRO A 926 -34.21 -10.24 -31.68
N SER A 927 -32.94 -10.58 -31.90
CA SER A 927 -32.08 -9.94 -32.90
C SER A 927 -31.78 -10.86 -34.08
N ARG A 928 -31.27 -12.07 -33.83
CA ARG A 928 -30.89 -13.05 -34.87
C ARG A 928 -30.71 -14.44 -34.29
N CYS A 929 -30.77 -15.46 -35.15
CA CYS A 929 -30.26 -16.79 -34.82
C CYS A 929 -28.72 -16.81 -34.81
N ALA A 930 -28.11 -17.56 -33.89
CA ALA A 930 -26.66 -17.79 -33.86
C ALA A 930 -26.31 -19.18 -33.32
N LYS A 931 -25.13 -19.70 -33.73
CA LYS A 931 -24.60 -21.00 -33.32
C LYS A 931 -23.99 -20.96 -31.91
N PHE A 932 -24.02 -22.11 -31.22
CA PHE A 932 -23.67 -22.25 -29.79
C PHE A 932 -22.74 -23.43 -29.45
#